data_AF-S3B572-F1
#
_entry.id   AF-S3B572-F1
#
_cell.length_a   1.000
_cell.length_b   1.000
_cell.length_c   1.000
_cell.angle_alpha   90.00
_cell.angle_beta   90.00
_cell.angle_gamma   90.00
#
_symmetry.space_group_name_H-M   'P 1'
#
loop_
_entity.id
_entity.type
_entity.pdbx_description
1 polymer ?
#
loop_
_entity_poly.entity_id
_entity_poly.type
_entity_poly.pdbx_seq_one_letter_code
_entity_poly.pdbx_strand_id
1 'polypeptide(L)'
;MAEETRDVVVAGIAHREEFRTVTETVWRAVEDAGVAPSAASPLVVFLAAQPQQRPEWEGLPGVRVRAAGAEELFAAAEDCLRTERPRAVALHDPSSAAGVVLARAGHHDGHYGPLPRGPRERTARLSSLSPRFRRGTGTDGKATAGGARRTNSGRQAVPGQQPVTSQPQVTPGQPVPTQPPGTPGPPVPTQPPGTPGQQMAPGQQAVPGSEGVPEPHGAQGPQAEDAGAGQAAGRDRPLPRVVPLLVSGRSRAGLRAYAEALAGHLVAHPDISLTDTAFTLAGARPLWPYRSLVPAGDRDTAVAALRALAAGAPGDDVVQAEPGPDTRTVFVFPGQGPQWAGMAGELARAEPAFRKKLAECARALRPWLEVDPDELLFGARPLDRVELVQPALFSVMVSLAHLWRSHGMTPAAMVGHSFGEIAAVTAAGGLSLTDGARLVAAVSTALARIEGQGDMVAVALTPDETEALLAEEGLDLGIAVVNGPRSTVVSGTRDAATKLLGRLAARGVRARRLPVGIAGHSPHMDRIRDVLVRGAAAVRPRRSAVPVYGSTTTAPLDTAALDADHWFRAMRGTARFHDVVAGLLSAGHRLFVEISPHPVLAMSIEDTAAHLERDVVVLDTMRRDDAGAGRYVRALAEAQLHGADPPDWSAVLPSAARVTLPPYRFERDTREGDGAEGDGADALRARLTGHRPDERADQAVQLVADALGPEGREAAAADPDRDFRSLGLDSAGAVRVRRRLVELTGLRLPVTALFDHPTPRALAREIVRRLFGAAPEPRTAALTTTSPPGPRAEGATSGDSAAGVPHEPVAIVGMACRLPGGVRSADDLWELVREGRDAVTRFPSDRGWDLAELYSADPARPGTFYQREAALLDDVAGFDAAFFG
;
A
#
# COMPACT_ATOMS: atom_id res chain seq x y z
N MET A 1 -4.65 29.84 -46.23
CA MET A 1 -4.34 31.22 -46.67
C MET A 1 -4.16 32.12 -45.45
N ALA A 2 -3.06 32.08 -44.70
CA ALA A 2 -2.00 31.08 -44.56
C ALA A 2 -2.15 30.43 -43.15
N GLU A 3 -1.40 29.44 -42.64
CA GLU A 3 0.04 29.19 -42.77
C GLU A 3 0.93 30.39 -42.43
N GLU A 4 0.63 31.05 -41.30
CA GLU A 4 1.70 31.67 -40.53
C GLU A 4 2.34 30.60 -39.64
N THR A 5 3.61 30.36 -39.93
CA THR A 5 4.44 29.28 -39.40
C THR A 5 4.68 29.43 -37.89
N ARG A 6 4.54 28.32 -37.15
CA ARG A 6 5.19 28.19 -35.84
C ARG A 6 6.65 27.80 -36.06
N ASP A 7 7.46 28.77 -36.48
CA ASP A 7 8.89 28.56 -36.72
C ASP A 7 9.67 28.34 -35.41
N VAL A 8 9.70 27.07 -34.98
CA VAL A 8 10.92 26.22 -34.90
C VAL A 8 12.09 26.74 -34.03
N VAL A 9 12.67 26.01 -33.05
CA VAL A 9 12.37 24.72 -32.37
C VAL A 9 13.26 24.60 -31.08
N VAL A 10 13.37 23.46 -30.37
CA VAL A 10 14.05 23.30 -29.03
C VAL A 10 15.17 22.22 -28.96
N ALA A 11 16.40 22.57 -28.50
CA ALA A 11 17.58 21.66 -28.51
C ALA A 11 18.23 21.43 -27.14
N GLY A 12 18.70 20.19 -26.92
CA GLY A 12 19.58 19.73 -25.84
C GLY A 12 19.95 18.25 -26.06
N ILE A 13 21.20 17.83 -25.80
CA ILE A 13 21.67 16.48 -26.17
C ILE A 13 21.24 15.42 -25.15
N ALA A 14 20.58 14.36 -25.62
CA ALA A 14 20.26 13.13 -24.90
C ALA A 14 20.06 11.98 -25.91
N HIS A 15 19.80 10.74 -25.47
CA HIS A 15 19.43 9.68 -26.41
C HIS A 15 18.11 10.00 -27.15
N ARG A 16 17.88 9.34 -28.30
CA ARG A 16 16.82 9.71 -29.27
C ARG A 16 15.40 9.77 -28.69
N GLU A 17 15.12 9.05 -27.60
CA GLU A 17 13.83 9.08 -26.90
C GLU A 17 13.78 10.19 -25.84
N GLU A 18 14.84 10.35 -25.03
CA GLU A 18 14.97 11.38 -24.00
C GLU A 18 14.91 12.81 -24.57
N PHE A 19 15.50 13.01 -25.76
CA PHE A 19 15.52 14.29 -26.48
C PHE A 19 14.12 14.92 -26.62
N ARG A 20 13.09 14.08 -26.81
CA ARG A 20 11.70 14.53 -26.92
C ARG A 20 11.14 15.04 -25.58
N THR A 21 11.41 14.33 -24.48
CA THR A 21 10.94 14.71 -23.15
C THR A 21 11.61 15.99 -22.66
N VAL A 22 12.92 16.15 -22.92
CA VAL A 22 13.66 17.40 -22.66
C VAL A 22 13.08 18.56 -23.48
N THR A 23 12.79 18.31 -24.77
CA THR A 23 12.13 19.27 -25.68
C THR A 23 10.79 19.75 -25.12
N GLU A 24 9.89 18.83 -24.75
CA GLU A 24 8.57 19.17 -24.22
C GLU A 24 8.64 19.92 -22.86
N THR A 25 9.61 19.60 -22.00
CA THR A 25 9.82 20.29 -20.71
C THR A 25 10.34 21.72 -20.89
N VAL A 26 11.37 21.93 -21.73
CA VAL A 26 11.90 23.29 -22.01
C VAL A 26 10.87 24.13 -22.76
N TRP A 27 10.10 23.55 -23.68
CA TRP A 27 9.05 24.26 -24.40
C TRP A 27 7.95 24.77 -23.48
N ARG A 28 7.42 23.93 -22.58
CA ARG A 28 6.41 24.37 -21.58
C ARG A 28 6.93 25.51 -20.71
N ALA A 29 8.19 25.46 -20.27
CA ALA A 29 8.78 26.55 -19.49
C ALA A 29 8.89 27.89 -20.27
N VAL A 30 9.01 27.84 -21.60
CA VAL A 30 9.00 29.03 -22.48
C VAL A 30 7.56 29.53 -22.74
N GLU A 31 6.60 28.62 -22.93
CA GLU A 31 5.17 28.96 -23.07
C GLU A 31 4.60 29.56 -21.78
N ASP A 32 4.85 28.94 -20.62
CA ASP A 32 4.41 29.42 -19.29
C ASP A 32 5.06 30.77 -18.93
N ALA A 33 6.26 31.06 -19.45
CA ALA A 33 6.92 32.36 -19.31
C ALA A 33 6.40 33.42 -20.31
N GLY A 34 5.56 33.04 -21.28
CA GLY A 34 4.98 33.93 -22.29
C GLY A 34 5.99 34.48 -23.32
N VAL A 35 7.13 33.79 -23.54
CA VAL A 35 8.23 34.29 -24.39
C VAL A 35 8.19 33.65 -25.77
N ALA A 36 7.37 34.20 -26.67
CA ALA A 36 7.44 33.87 -28.10
C ALA A 36 8.75 34.40 -28.72
N PRO A 37 9.61 33.55 -29.32
CA PRO A 37 10.83 33.99 -29.98
C PRO A 37 10.52 34.71 -31.30
N SER A 38 11.38 35.65 -31.70
CA SER A 38 11.35 36.29 -33.02
C SER A 38 12.67 36.98 -33.32
N ALA A 39 12.88 37.40 -34.58
CA ALA A 39 14.05 38.20 -34.96
C ALA A 39 14.20 39.52 -34.15
N ALA A 40 13.08 40.06 -33.60
CA ALA A 40 13.06 41.25 -32.75
C ALA A 40 13.07 40.93 -31.24
N SER A 41 13.17 39.66 -30.84
CA SER A 41 13.23 39.22 -29.45
C SER A 41 14.00 37.91 -29.36
N PRO A 42 15.34 37.96 -29.37
CA PRO A 42 16.16 36.77 -29.47
C PRO A 42 16.13 35.92 -28.19
N LEU A 43 16.13 34.60 -28.40
CA LEU A 43 16.37 33.56 -27.40
C LEU A 43 17.79 33.02 -27.63
N VAL A 44 18.60 32.96 -26.57
CA VAL A 44 19.94 32.34 -26.62
C VAL A 44 19.93 31.04 -25.84
N VAL A 45 20.53 30.00 -26.40
CA VAL A 45 20.59 28.67 -25.78
C VAL A 45 22.04 28.25 -25.63
N PHE A 46 22.43 27.86 -24.41
CA PHE A 46 23.74 27.30 -24.12
C PHE A 46 23.67 25.79 -23.97
N LEU A 47 24.56 25.10 -24.69
CA LEU A 47 24.60 23.64 -24.74
C LEU A 47 25.95 23.14 -24.21
N ALA A 48 25.91 22.28 -23.18
CA ALA A 48 27.03 21.44 -22.80
C ALA A 48 27.10 20.26 -23.78
N ALA A 49 28.07 20.29 -24.69
CA ALA A 49 28.16 19.36 -25.82
C ALA A 49 29.62 19.00 -26.16
N GLN A 50 29.82 17.79 -26.70
CA GLN A 50 31.06 17.46 -27.40
C GLN A 50 31.15 18.30 -28.69
N PRO A 51 32.29 18.92 -29.04
CA PRO A 51 32.38 19.90 -30.14
C PRO A 51 31.95 19.43 -31.53
N GLN A 52 31.85 18.11 -31.72
CA GLN A 52 31.49 17.45 -32.98
C GLN A 52 29.97 17.30 -33.18
N GLN A 53 29.15 17.52 -32.14
CA GLN A 53 27.68 17.46 -32.22
C GLN A 53 27.07 18.87 -32.18
N ARG A 54 27.31 19.66 -33.24
CA ARG A 54 26.54 20.90 -33.47
C ARG A 54 25.19 20.56 -34.11
N PRO A 55 24.05 21.00 -33.55
CA PRO A 55 22.77 20.95 -34.25
C PRO A 55 22.77 21.89 -35.47
N GLU A 56 22.03 21.54 -36.53
CA GLU A 56 21.79 22.32 -37.78
C GLU A 56 21.00 23.66 -37.58
N TRP A 57 21.25 24.36 -36.48
CA TRP A 57 20.32 25.34 -35.88
C TRP A 57 20.83 26.79 -35.98
N GLU A 58 22.02 26.98 -36.53
CA GLU A 58 22.68 28.28 -36.76
C GLU A 58 22.01 29.12 -37.88
N GLY A 59 20.74 28.83 -38.22
CA GLY A 59 19.94 29.53 -39.22
C GLY A 59 18.48 29.86 -38.80
N LEU A 60 18.07 29.58 -37.56
CA LEU A 60 16.68 29.78 -37.12
C LEU A 60 16.38 31.25 -36.73
N PRO A 61 15.27 31.87 -37.21
CA PRO A 61 14.98 33.29 -36.96
C PRO A 61 14.83 33.66 -35.47
N GLY A 62 15.82 34.40 -34.93
CA GLY A 62 15.81 34.86 -33.55
C GLY A 62 16.41 33.88 -32.53
N VAL A 63 16.95 32.75 -32.96
CA VAL A 63 17.71 31.82 -32.10
C VAL A 63 19.21 32.10 -32.23
N ARG A 64 19.95 32.02 -31.12
CA ARG A 64 21.42 31.90 -31.15
C ARG A 64 21.85 30.73 -30.28
N VAL A 65 22.68 29.85 -30.84
CA VAL A 65 23.29 28.72 -30.13
C VAL A 65 24.71 29.12 -29.74
N ARG A 66 25.10 28.85 -28.48
CA ARG A 66 26.48 29.00 -28.00
C ARG A 66 26.92 27.72 -27.29
N ALA A 67 28.10 27.22 -27.65
CA ALA A 67 28.75 26.15 -26.90
C ALA A 67 29.47 26.73 -25.66
N ALA A 68 29.43 26.01 -24.54
CA ALA A 68 30.17 26.32 -23.33
C ALA A 68 30.56 25.02 -22.59
N GLY A 69 31.63 25.05 -21.79
CA GLY A 69 31.93 23.96 -20.87
C GLY A 69 30.85 23.83 -19.79
N ALA A 70 30.61 22.62 -19.27
CA ALA A 70 29.55 22.39 -18.28
C ALA A 70 29.70 23.26 -17.01
N GLU A 71 30.94 23.47 -16.55
CA GLU A 71 31.24 24.33 -15.40
C GLU A 71 31.08 25.84 -15.72
N GLU A 72 31.20 26.23 -16.99
CA GLU A 72 31.13 27.62 -17.45
C GLU A 72 29.72 28.04 -17.91
N LEU A 73 28.85 27.08 -18.21
CA LEU A 73 27.54 27.25 -18.86
C LEU A 73 26.65 28.31 -18.18
N PHE A 74 26.63 28.33 -16.84
CA PHE A 74 25.88 29.35 -16.08
C PHE A 74 26.53 30.74 -16.15
N ALA A 75 27.87 30.83 -16.15
CA ALA A 75 28.59 32.10 -16.24
C ALA A 75 28.49 32.72 -17.65
N ALA A 76 28.55 31.89 -18.69
CA ALA A 76 28.37 32.31 -20.07
C ALA A 76 26.94 32.82 -20.33
N ALA A 77 25.93 32.21 -19.70
CA ALA A 77 24.55 32.69 -19.73
C ALA A 77 24.34 34.01 -18.97
N GLU A 78 24.94 34.16 -17.79
CA GLU A 78 24.90 35.43 -17.04
C GLU A 78 25.57 36.57 -17.82
N ASP A 79 26.70 36.29 -18.50
CA ASP A 79 27.30 37.28 -19.41
C ASP A 79 26.38 37.60 -20.59
N CYS A 80 25.79 36.61 -21.26
CA CYS A 80 24.91 36.84 -22.41
C CYS A 80 23.67 37.70 -22.06
N LEU A 81 23.05 37.47 -20.89
CA LEU A 81 21.96 38.31 -20.34
C LEU A 81 22.39 39.78 -20.16
N ARG A 82 23.67 40.01 -19.85
CA ARG A 82 24.31 41.31 -19.63
C ARG A 82 24.75 42.00 -20.94
N THR A 83 25.41 41.26 -21.84
CA THR A 83 26.06 41.78 -23.05
C THR A 83 25.14 41.81 -24.26
N GLU A 84 24.51 40.69 -24.63
CA GLU A 84 23.60 40.57 -25.78
C GLU A 84 22.16 40.98 -25.46
N ARG A 85 21.80 41.02 -24.17
CA ARG A 85 20.46 41.42 -23.66
C ARG A 85 19.26 40.67 -24.28
N PRO A 86 19.31 39.34 -24.46
CA PRO A 86 18.16 38.57 -24.97
C PRO A 86 16.96 38.63 -24.02
N ARG A 87 15.77 38.25 -24.53
CA ARG A 87 14.55 38.20 -23.72
C ARG A 87 14.54 37.05 -22.72
N ALA A 88 15.20 35.94 -23.07
CA ALA A 88 15.50 34.84 -22.16
C ALA A 88 16.78 34.13 -22.59
N VAL A 89 17.38 33.38 -21.66
CA VAL A 89 18.45 32.41 -21.95
C VAL A 89 18.03 31.04 -21.43
N ALA A 90 18.09 30.01 -22.28
CA ALA A 90 17.84 28.63 -21.88
C ALA A 90 19.16 27.90 -21.59
N LEU A 91 19.15 27.11 -20.52
CA LEU A 91 20.26 26.31 -20.02
C LEU A 91 19.82 24.86 -19.84
N HIS A 92 20.68 23.91 -20.20
CA HIS A 92 20.49 22.51 -19.88
C HIS A 92 21.82 21.87 -19.49
N ASP A 93 21.83 21.19 -18.35
CA ASP A 93 22.98 20.41 -17.86
C ASP A 93 22.61 18.92 -17.91
N PRO A 94 23.13 18.16 -18.90
CA PRO A 94 22.76 16.76 -19.10
C PRO A 94 23.23 15.84 -17.95
N SER A 95 24.18 16.28 -17.11
CA SER A 95 24.57 15.51 -15.91
C SER A 95 23.50 15.49 -14.82
N SER A 96 22.53 16.42 -14.90
CA SER A 96 21.46 16.62 -13.91
C SER A 96 20.05 16.37 -14.46
N ALA A 97 19.92 16.14 -15.77
CA ALA A 97 18.67 16.18 -16.55
C ALA A 97 17.84 17.48 -16.41
N ALA A 98 18.32 18.51 -15.72
CA ALA A 98 17.57 19.74 -15.46
C ALA A 98 17.68 20.75 -16.61
N GLY A 99 16.54 21.30 -17.03
CA GLY A 99 16.45 22.47 -17.93
C GLY A 99 16.01 23.71 -17.14
N VAL A 100 16.62 24.87 -17.42
CA VAL A 100 16.35 26.14 -16.75
C VAL A 100 16.20 27.25 -17.78
N VAL A 101 15.10 28.01 -17.73
CA VAL A 101 14.88 29.20 -18.56
C VAL A 101 15.04 30.45 -17.70
N LEU A 102 16.09 31.22 -17.97
CA LEU A 102 16.36 32.52 -17.33
C LEU A 102 15.73 33.63 -18.16
N ALA A 103 14.46 33.94 -17.90
CA ALA A 103 13.77 35.07 -18.54
C ALA A 103 14.27 36.42 -17.98
N ARG A 104 14.52 37.40 -18.86
CA ARG A 104 14.89 38.75 -18.45
C ARG A 104 13.64 39.51 -18.01
N ALA A 105 13.46 39.66 -16.69
CA ALA A 105 12.34 40.39 -16.11
C ALA A 105 12.20 41.81 -16.72
N GLY A 106 10.99 42.15 -17.16
CA GLY A 106 10.68 43.42 -17.79
C GLY A 106 10.57 44.56 -16.77
N HIS A 107 11.28 45.66 -17.03
CA HIS A 107 11.24 46.91 -16.25
C HIS A 107 11.43 46.78 -14.73
N HIS A 108 12.68 46.68 -14.31
CA HIS A 108 13.32 47.76 -13.56
C HIS A 108 14.85 47.72 -13.80
N ASP A 109 15.53 48.84 -13.55
CA ASP A 109 16.98 48.95 -13.75
C ASP A 109 17.78 48.33 -12.60
N GLY A 110 18.96 47.80 -12.93
CA GLY A 110 19.98 47.41 -11.96
C GLY A 110 20.06 45.92 -11.65
N HIS A 111 21.14 45.30 -12.13
CA HIS A 111 21.79 44.10 -11.58
C HIS A 111 20.96 42.80 -11.43
N TYR A 112 21.19 41.88 -12.36
CA TYR A 112 21.28 40.47 -11.97
C TYR A 112 22.47 40.33 -11.02
N GLY A 113 22.21 40.13 -9.73
CA GLY A 113 23.25 39.76 -8.77
C GLY A 113 23.68 38.31 -9.00
N PRO A 114 24.98 37.98 -8.85
CA PRO A 114 25.60 36.78 -9.41
C PRO A 114 24.87 35.49 -9.05
N LEU A 115 24.84 34.54 -9.99
CA LEU A 115 24.24 33.23 -9.77
C LEU A 115 25.01 32.43 -8.70
N PRO A 116 24.30 31.68 -7.81
CA PRO A 116 24.97 30.93 -6.76
C PRO A 116 25.88 29.83 -7.30
N ARG A 117 27.05 29.65 -6.68
CA ARG A 117 28.06 28.69 -7.13
C ARG A 117 27.77 27.26 -6.63
N GLY A 118 27.02 27.09 -5.53
CA GLY A 118 26.68 25.78 -4.98
C GLY A 118 25.55 25.07 -5.74
N PRO A 119 25.58 23.72 -5.90
CA PRO A 119 24.47 22.95 -6.48
C PRO A 119 23.12 23.16 -5.76
N ARG A 120 23.11 23.15 -4.41
CA ARG A 120 21.89 23.34 -3.61
C ARG A 120 21.34 24.77 -3.66
N GLU A 121 22.21 25.77 -3.74
CA GLU A 121 21.80 27.18 -3.81
C GLU A 121 21.13 27.53 -5.15
N ARG A 122 21.57 26.88 -6.24
CA ARG A 122 20.91 26.99 -7.56
C ARG A 122 19.44 26.58 -7.45
N THR A 123 19.13 25.45 -6.82
CA THR A 123 17.74 25.00 -6.58
C THR A 123 16.95 26.00 -5.73
N ALA A 124 17.54 26.50 -4.64
CA ALA A 124 16.87 27.43 -3.73
C ALA A 124 16.50 28.78 -4.41
N ARG A 125 17.38 29.33 -5.25
CA ARG A 125 17.10 30.58 -5.97
C ARG A 125 16.09 30.36 -7.11
N LEU A 126 16.09 29.20 -7.75
CA LEU A 126 15.09 28.84 -8.78
C LEU A 126 13.66 28.83 -8.22
N SER A 127 13.45 28.22 -7.05
CA SER A 127 12.13 28.25 -6.36
C SER A 127 11.70 29.64 -5.86
N SER A 128 12.62 30.62 -5.81
CA SER A 128 12.31 32.01 -5.40
C SER A 128 11.82 32.91 -6.53
N LEU A 129 11.95 32.48 -7.80
CA LEU A 129 11.60 33.29 -8.98
C LEU A 129 10.22 32.95 -9.57
N SER A 130 9.48 32.01 -8.99
CA SER A 130 8.15 31.60 -9.46
C SER A 130 7.04 32.61 -9.05
N PRO A 131 6.27 33.16 -10.01
CA PRO A 131 5.07 33.94 -9.68
C PRO A 131 4.03 33.06 -8.98
N ARG A 132 3.45 33.57 -7.87
CA ARG A 132 2.48 32.82 -7.05
C ARG A 132 1.16 32.61 -7.79
N PHE A 133 0.87 31.37 -8.20
CA PHE A 133 -0.44 30.99 -8.75
C PHE A 133 -1.58 31.15 -7.73
N ARG A 134 -2.35 32.25 -7.82
CA ARG A 134 -3.69 32.35 -7.23
C ARG A 134 -4.74 32.01 -8.30
N ARG A 135 -5.40 30.86 -8.21
CA ARG A 135 -6.64 30.59 -8.95
C ARG A 135 -7.83 31.19 -8.20
N GLY A 136 -8.14 32.46 -8.47
CA GLY A 136 -9.40 33.08 -8.06
C GLY A 136 -10.53 32.73 -9.02
N THR A 137 -11.67 32.28 -8.50
CA THR A 137 -12.90 32.07 -9.26
C THR A 137 -13.64 33.40 -9.46
N GLY A 138 -14.09 33.70 -10.69
CA GLY A 138 -14.96 34.86 -10.94
C GLY A 138 -15.36 35.01 -12.41
N THR A 139 -16.66 35.04 -12.66
CA THR A 139 -17.27 35.34 -13.96
C THR A 139 -17.51 36.84 -14.15
N ASP A 140 -17.44 37.28 -15.40
CA ASP A 140 -18.01 38.53 -15.96
C ASP A 140 -17.54 39.90 -15.43
N GLY A 141 -17.11 40.74 -16.37
CA GLY A 141 -16.71 42.13 -16.12
C GLY A 141 -16.41 42.90 -17.40
N LYS A 142 -17.44 43.30 -18.15
CA LYS A 142 -17.27 44.16 -19.34
C LYS A 142 -16.82 45.57 -18.92
N ALA A 143 -15.77 46.08 -19.57
CA ALA A 143 -15.40 47.49 -19.56
C ALA A 143 -15.19 48.00 -20.99
N THR A 144 -15.71 49.19 -21.28
CA THR A 144 -15.70 49.82 -22.62
C THR A 144 -15.40 51.31 -22.50
N ALA A 145 -14.62 51.91 -23.41
CA ALA A 145 -14.88 53.27 -23.94
C ALA A 145 -13.91 53.72 -25.05
N GLY A 146 -14.44 54.51 -26.00
CA GLY A 146 -13.70 55.38 -26.94
C GLY A 146 -13.42 54.78 -28.32
N GLY A 147 -13.99 55.25 -29.43
CA GLY A 147 -15.04 56.26 -29.69
C GLY A 147 -15.39 56.26 -31.20
N ALA A 148 -16.40 56.96 -31.74
CA ALA A 148 -17.38 57.89 -31.18
C ALA A 148 -18.64 58.06 -32.11
N ARG A 149 -19.74 58.64 -31.59
CA ARG A 149 -20.90 59.30 -32.27
C ARG A 149 -21.30 58.83 -33.70
N ARG A 150 -22.49 58.25 -33.96
CA ARG A 150 -23.78 58.98 -34.12
C ARG A 150 -25.02 58.07 -34.32
N THR A 151 -26.14 58.44 -33.66
CA THR A 151 -27.59 58.36 -34.05
C THR A 151 -28.21 57.17 -34.82
N ASN A 152 -29.26 56.59 -34.20
CA ASN A 152 -30.55 56.09 -34.78
C ASN A 152 -30.59 54.90 -35.77
N SER A 153 -31.65 54.08 -35.85
CA SER A 153 -32.74 53.75 -34.89
C SER A 153 -33.64 52.58 -35.37
N GLY A 154 -33.88 51.57 -34.50
CA GLY A 154 -34.99 50.58 -34.62
C GLY A 154 -34.83 49.47 -35.69
N ARG A 155 -35.71 48.45 -35.78
CA ARG A 155 -36.59 47.77 -34.78
C ARG A 155 -37.23 46.51 -35.45
N GLN A 156 -37.22 45.33 -34.81
CA GLN A 156 -37.97 44.09 -35.21
C GLN A 156 -37.55 43.48 -36.59
N ALA A 157 -37.76 42.20 -36.95
CA ALA A 157 -38.62 41.12 -36.41
C ALA A 157 -38.01 39.69 -36.58
N VAL A 158 -38.84 38.65 -36.41
CA VAL A 158 -38.62 37.18 -36.57
C VAL A 158 -39.80 36.62 -37.43
N PRO A 159 -39.95 35.31 -37.80
CA PRO A 159 -39.04 34.14 -37.86
C PRO A 159 -39.17 33.30 -39.19
N GLY A 160 -38.53 32.12 -39.24
CA GLY A 160 -38.84 31.00 -40.20
C GLY A 160 -37.65 30.50 -41.03
N GLN A 161 -37.59 29.27 -41.56
CA GLN A 161 -38.38 28.04 -41.37
C GLN A 161 -37.54 26.80 -41.82
N GLN A 162 -38.03 25.56 -41.62
CA GLN A 162 -37.45 24.28 -42.15
C GLN A 162 -37.92 24.00 -43.62
N PRO A 163 -37.77 22.83 -44.33
CA PRO A 163 -37.27 21.49 -43.92
C PRO A 163 -36.57 20.53 -44.96
N VAL A 164 -36.00 19.41 -44.47
CA VAL A 164 -36.12 17.97 -44.92
C VAL A 164 -35.57 17.39 -46.28
N THR A 165 -34.62 16.43 -46.16
CA THR A 165 -34.27 15.24 -47.06
C THR A 165 -33.78 15.48 -48.52
N SER A 166 -33.13 14.56 -49.29
CA SER A 166 -33.05 13.07 -49.35
C SER A 166 -31.73 12.50 -49.97
N GLN A 167 -31.57 11.16 -50.04
CA GLN A 167 -30.60 10.37 -50.86
C GLN A 167 -31.34 9.67 -52.06
N PRO A 168 -30.75 8.89 -53.05
CA PRO A 168 -29.53 8.03 -53.06
C PRO A 168 -28.67 8.00 -54.38
N GLN A 169 -28.19 6.82 -54.85
CA GLN A 169 -27.02 6.54 -55.74
C GLN A 169 -27.31 6.09 -57.21
N VAL A 170 -26.23 5.83 -58.00
CA VAL A 170 -26.03 4.90 -59.18
C VAL A 170 -25.66 5.57 -60.55
N THR A 171 -24.41 5.62 -61.08
CA THR A 171 -23.47 4.67 -61.83
C THR A 171 -23.25 5.08 -63.35
N PRO A 172 -22.63 4.34 -64.34
CA PRO A 172 -21.40 4.81 -65.06
C PRO A 172 -21.38 4.90 -66.63
N GLY A 173 -20.25 5.32 -67.25
CA GLY A 173 -19.92 5.30 -68.71
C GLY A 173 -18.41 5.47 -69.06
N GLN A 174 -17.97 5.26 -70.33
CA GLN A 174 -16.55 5.23 -70.82
C GLN A 174 -16.44 5.73 -72.32
N PRO A 175 -15.31 5.68 -73.14
CA PRO A 175 -14.21 4.67 -73.23
C PRO A 175 -12.74 5.11 -73.63
N VAL A 176 -11.85 4.10 -73.69
CA VAL A 176 -10.58 3.88 -74.46
C VAL A 176 -10.56 4.46 -75.91
N PRO A 177 -9.43 4.93 -76.54
CA PRO A 177 -8.10 4.27 -76.74
C PRO A 177 -6.83 5.18 -76.49
N THR A 178 -5.54 4.95 -76.86
CA THR A 178 -4.89 4.16 -77.96
C THR A 178 -3.49 3.55 -77.62
N GLN A 179 -2.40 3.79 -78.39
CA GLN A 179 -1.16 2.96 -78.39
C GLN A 179 0.21 3.66 -78.74
N PRO A 180 1.38 3.02 -78.40
CA PRO A 180 2.78 3.50 -78.58
C PRO A 180 3.46 2.91 -79.86
N PRO A 181 4.81 2.78 -80.00
CA PRO A 181 5.60 1.69 -79.37
C PRO A 181 7.10 1.98 -79.04
N GLY A 182 7.89 0.97 -78.62
CA GLY A 182 9.38 1.02 -78.59
C GLY A 182 10.10 0.06 -77.61
N THR A 183 11.13 -0.69 -78.09
CA THR A 183 12.06 -1.60 -77.36
C THR A 183 13.41 -1.66 -78.13
N PRO A 184 14.60 -2.10 -77.61
CA PRO A 184 14.84 -3.27 -76.71
C PRO A 184 16.07 -3.21 -75.73
N GLY A 185 16.38 -4.32 -75.02
CA GLY A 185 17.77 -4.75 -74.71
C GLY A 185 18.27 -4.76 -73.23
N PRO A 186 18.92 -5.85 -72.73
CA PRO A 186 19.59 -5.94 -71.41
C PRO A 186 21.14 -5.98 -71.49
N PRO A 187 21.90 -6.06 -70.36
CA PRO A 187 22.44 -7.36 -69.89
C PRO A 187 22.61 -7.51 -68.34
N VAL A 188 23.30 -8.58 -67.89
CA VAL A 188 23.48 -9.04 -66.48
C VAL A 188 24.96 -9.35 -66.15
N PRO A 189 25.41 -9.19 -64.89
CA PRO A 189 26.60 -9.88 -64.32
C PRO A 189 26.24 -10.77 -63.08
N THR A 190 26.34 -12.11 -63.12
CA THR A 190 27.49 -13.01 -62.82
C THR A 190 27.87 -13.24 -61.34
N GLN A 191 27.76 -14.51 -60.87
CA GLN A 191 28.57 -15.12 -59.78
C GLN A 191 29.84 -15.79 -60.38
N PRO A 192 30.83 -16.29 -59.58
CA PRO A 192 30.83 -17.68 -59.04
C PRO A 192 31.69 -17.82 -57.72
N PRO A 193 32.21 -19.01 -57.27
CA PRO A 193 31.78 -20.43 -57.36
C PRO A 193 31.68 -21.17 -55.97
N GLY A 194 31.23 -22.44 -55.91
CA GLY A 194 31.57 -23.36 -54.79
C GLY A 194 30.57 -24.50 -54.41
N THR A 195 30.58 -25.63 -55.13
CA THR A 195 29.90 -26.92 -54.81
C THR A 195 30.90 -27.96 -54.22
N PRO A 196 30.59 -29.25 -53.89
CA PRO A 196 29.33 -30.07 -53.95
C PRO A 196 28.96 -30.78 -52.61
N GLY A 197 27.95 -31.66 -52.45
CA GLY A 197 26.84 -32.14 -53.31
C GLY A 197 26.30 -33.56 -52.88
N GLN A 198 25.36 -34.13 -53.66
CA GLN A 198 24.85 -35.54 -53.62
C GLN A 198 23.95 -35.99 -52.42
N GLN A 199 22.95 -36.90 -52.54
CA GLN A 199 22.11 -37.33 -53.69
C GLN A 199 20.87 -38.18 -53.28
N MET A 200 19.83 -38.19 -54.14
CA MET A 200 18.84 -39.28 -54.40
C MET A 200 17.72 -39.67 -53.39
N ALA A 201 16.54 -39.96 -53.96
CA ALA A 201 15.28 -40.49 -53.37
C ALA A 201 15.00 -41.91 -53.97
N PRO A 202 13.75 -42.47 -54.11
CA PRO A 202 12.40 -42.20 -53.54
C PRO A 202 11.52 -43.46 -53.18
N GLY A 203 10.37 -43.24 -52.49
CA GLY A 203 9.04 -43.70 -52.98
C GLY A 203 8.32 -44.99 -52.48
N GLN A 204 6.98 -44.89 -52.33
CA GLN A 204 5.89 -45.91 -52.56
C GLN A 204 5.76 -47.16 -51.64
N GLN A 205 4.60 -47.84 -51.44
CA GLN A 205 3.14 -47.48 -51.41
C GLN A 205 2.27 -48.69 -50.90
N ALA A 206 1.04 -48.46 -50.37
CA ALA A 206 -0.04 -49.43 -50.00
C ALA A 206 0.19 -50.40 -48.77
N VAL A 207 -0.73 -50.72 -47.81
CA VAL A 207 -2.22 -50.93 -47.73
C VAL A 207 -2.66 -52.35 -48.21
N PRO A 208 -3.59 -53.14 -47.57
CA PRO A 208 -4.60 -52.86 -46.51
C PRO A 208 -4.80 -53.88 -45.32
N GLY A 209 -5.69 -53.53 -44.36
CA GLY A 209 -6.62 -54.42 -43.62
C GLY A 209 -6.16 -55.12 -42.32
N SER A 210 -7.04 -55.58 -41.39
CA SER A 210 -8.46 -55.28 -41.06
C SER A 210 -8.93 -56.11 -39.84
N GLU A 211 -10.01 -55.68 -39.14
CA GLU A 211 -10.78 -56.39 -38.08
C GLU A 211 -10.24 -56.40 -36.62
N GLY A 212 -11.15 -56.46 -35.62
CA GLY A 212 -10.84 -56.84 -34.21
C GLY A 212 -11.04 -55.79 -33.09
N VAL A 213 -12.27 -55.65 -32.58
CA VAL A 213 -12.66 -54.93 -31.33
C VAL A 213 -12.84 -56.00 -30.21
N PRO A 214 -12.60 -55.77 -28.89
CA PRO A 214 -12.60 -54.50 -28.11
C PRO A 214 -11.42 -54.22 -27.13
N GLU A 215 -11.51 -53.03 -26.52
CA GLU A 215 -10.86 -52.52 -25.28
C GLU A 215 -11.07 -53.37 -23.99
N PRO A 216 -10.48 -53.05 -22.79
CA PRO A 216 -9.81 -51.80 -22.36
C PRO A 216 -8.51 -51.91 -21.52
N HIS A 217 -7.44 -51.16 -21.80
CA HIS A 217 -6.39 -50.86 -20.80
C HIS A 217 -5.54 -49.60 -21.09
N GLY A 218 -5.24 -48.83 -20.02
CA GLY A 218 -3.92 -48.24 -19.77
C GLY A 218 -3.45 -47.05 -20.61
N ALA A 219 -3.89 -45.84 -20.28
CA ALA A 219 -3.31 -44.61 -20.81
C ALA A 219 -1.93 -44.29 -20.18
N GLN A 220 -0.85 -44.75 -20.80
CA GLN A 220 0.46 -44.09 -20.72
C GLN A 220 0.57 -43.08 -21.87
N GLY A 221 1.15 -41.90 -21.60
CA GLY A 221 1.11 -40.77 -22.54
C GLY A 221 2.16 -40.85 -23.67
N PRO A 222 1.89 -40.23 -24.84
CA PRO A 222 2.87 -40.05 -25.90
C PRO A 222 3.91 -38.98 -25.55
N GLN A 223 5.08 -39.08 -26.17
CA GLN A 223 6.17 -38.09 -26.06
C GLN A 223 5.89 -36.85 -26.93
N ALA A 224 6.70 -35.80 -26.74
CA ALA A 224 6.52 -34.53 -27.42
C ALA A 224 6.94 -34.55 -28.90
N GLU A 225 6.17 -33.86 -29.74
CA GLU A 225 6.65 -33.31 -31.01
C GLU A 225 6.61 -31.76 -30.97
N ASP A 226 7.58 -31.19 -31.66
CA ASP A 226 7.92 -29.78 -31.92
C ASP A 226 7.06 -28.64 -31.32
N ALA A 227 7.70 -27.82 -30.47
CA ALA A 227 7.17 -26.56 -29.93
C ALA A 227 7.98 -25.32 -30.39
N GLY A 228 8.56 -25.37 -31.60
CA GLY A 228 9.53 -24.42 -32.15
C GLY A 228 9.08 -22.99 -32.50
N ALA A 229 8.03 -22.44 -31.87
CA ALA A 229 7.53 -21.09 -32.21
C ALA A 229 6.82 -20.33 -31.06
N GLY A 230 7.40 -20.24 -29.86
CA GLY A 230 6.76 -19.54 -28.73
C GLY A 230 7.63 -18.75 -27.74
N GLN A 231 8.93 -18.99 -27.65
CA GLN A 231 9.73 -18.57 -26.47
C GLN A 231 10.37 -17.16 -26.54
N ALA A 232 10.12 -16.38 -27.59
CA ALA A 232 10.76 -15.07 -27.76
C ALA A 232 10.20 -13.96 -26.83
N ALA A 233 8.94 -14.04 -26.43
CA ALA A 233 8.23 -12.92 -25.77
C ALA A 233 8.47 -12.78 -24.24
N GLY A 234 9.26 -13.66 -23.62
CA GLY A 234 9.41 -13.74 -22.16
C GLY A 234 10.66 -13.07 -21.56
N ARG A 235 11.66 -12.70 -22.38
CA ARG A 235 13.01 -12.33 -21.91
C ARG A 235 13.20 -10.85 -21.60
N ASP A 236 12.43 -9.96 -22.22
CA ASP A 236 12.56 -8.50 -22.06
C ASP A 236 11.69 -7.94 -20.92
N ARG A 237 11.31 -8.77 -19.95
CA ARG A 237 10.51 -8.34 -18.79
C ARG A 237 11.41 -7.60 -17.79
N PRO A 238 11.16 -6.31 -17.46
CA PRO A 238 11.95 -5.61 -16.47
C PRO A 238 11.76 -6.26 -15.10
N LEU A 239 12.85 -6.75 -14.52
CA LEU A 239 12.85 -7.37 -13.20
C LEU A 239 12.56 -6.31 -12.11
N PRO A 240 11.89 -6.67 -11.01
CA PRO A 240 11.66 -5.74 -9.90
C PRO A 240 13.00 -5.33 -9.29
N ARG A 241 13.18 -4.02 -9.06
CA ARG A 241 14.43 -3.45 -8.50
C ARG A 241 14.74 -3.90 -7.07
N VAL A 242 13.74 -4.44 -6.37
CA VAL A 242 13.88 -5.04 -5.03
C VAL A 242 13.20 -6.39 -5.08
N VAL A 243 13.89 -7.44 -4.64
CA VAL A 243 13.37 -8.82 -4.58
C VAL A 243 13.27 -9.32 -3.13
N PRO A 244 12.24 -10.11 -2.79
CA PRO A 244 12.09 -10.71 -1.46
C PRO A 244 12.92 -12.00 -1.34
N LEU A 245 13.93 -12.00 -0.47
CA LEU A 245 14.67 -13.22 -0.11
C LEU A 245 13.94 -13.95 1.02
N LEU A 246 13.23 -15.03 0.70
CA LEU A 246 12.57 -15.88 1.70
C LEU A 246 13.55 -16.83 2.38
N VAL A 247 13.95 -16.49 3.60
CA VAL A 247 14.86 -17.28 4.44
C VAL A 247 14.06 -18.02 5.51
N SER A 248 14.37 -19.28 5.80
CA SER A 248 13.75 -20.00 6.92
C SER A 248 14.71 -20.96 7.65
N GLY A 249 14.33 -21.37 8.85
CA GLY A 249 15.01 -22.38 9.65
C GLY A 249 14.06 -23.19 10.53
N ARG A 250 14.52 -24.36 10.99
CA ARG A 250 13.77 -25.23 11.92
C ARG A 250 13.75 -24.70 13.36
N SER A 251 14.72 -23.87 13.71
CA SER A 251 14.81 -23.14 14.97
C SER A 251 15.19 -21.68 14.70
N ARG A 252 15.05 -20.78 15.68
CA ARG A 252 15.52 -19.39 15.56
C ARG A 252 17.04 -19.30 15.40
N ALA A 253 17.80 -20.26 15.95
CA ALA A 253 19.25 -20.35 15.78
C ALA A 253 19.62 -20.85 14.37
N GLY A 254 18.95 -21.88 13.86
CA GLY A 254 19.10 -22.37 12.49
C GLY A 254 18.73 -21.35 11.42
N LEU A 255 17.69 -20.52 11.65
CA LEU A 255 17.37 -19.37 10.78
C LEU A 255 18.54 -18.38 10.72
N ARG A 256 19.09 -17.99 11.88
CA ARG A 256 20.24 -17.07 11.98
C ARG A 256 21.49 -17.64 11.31
N ALA A 257 21.80 -18.90 11.58
CA ALA A 257 22.94 -19.59 10.98
C ALA A 257 22.82 -19.75 9.46
N TYR A 258 21.60 -19.92 8.93
CA TYR A 258 21.37 -19.95 7.49
C TYR A 258 21.42 -18.55 6.85
N ALA A 259 20.96 -17.50 7.55
CA ALA A 259 21.10 -16.12 7.10
C ALA A 259 22.58 -15.70 6.96
N GLU A 260 23.44 -16.03 7.94
CA GLU A 260 24.88 -15.77 7.83
C GLU A 260 25.54 -16.60 6.70
N ALA A 261 25.16 -17.88 6.56
CA ALA A 261 25.67 -18.73 5.49
C ALA A 261 25.28 -18.19 4.10
N LEU A 262 24.07 -17.64 3.96
CA LEU A 262 23.61 -17.00 2.72
C LEU A 262 24.33 -15.67 2.47
N ALA A 263 24.52 -14.84 3.50
CA ALA A 263 25.29 -13.60 3.39
C ALA A 263 26.74 -13.85 2.93
N GLY A 264 27.44 -14.79 3.58
CA GLY A 264 28.78 -15.20 3.20
C GLY A 264 28.85 -15.80 1.78
N HIS A 265 27.84 -16.55 1.36
CA HIS A 265 27.74 -17.08 0.01
C HIS A 265 27.55 -15.98 -1.05
N LEU A 266 26.69 -14.99 -0.79
CA LEU A 266 26.46 -13.86 -1.69
C LEU A 266 27.69 -12.94 -1.83
N VAL A 267 28.53 -12.84 -0.79
CA VAL A 267 29.84 -12.17 -0.87
C VAL A 267 30.83 -12.99 -1.71
N ALA A 268 30.84 -14.32 -1.56
CA ALA A 268 31.77 -15.20 -2.26
C ALA A 268 31.44 -15.42 -3.75
N HIS A 269 30.19 -15.20 -4.17
CA HIS A 269 29.71 -15.42 -5.54
C HIS A 269 29.09 -14.13 -6.12
N PRO A 270 29.93 -13.14 -6.50
CA PRO A 270 29.48 -11.83 -7.00
C PRO A 270 28.77 -11.90 -8.37
N ASP A 271 28.83 -13.06 -9.02
CA ASP A 271 28.17 -13.44 -10.28
C ASP A 271 26.69 -13.84 -10.09
N ILE A 272 26.32 -14.45 -8.96
CA ILE A 272 24.96 -14.95 -8.72
C ILE A 272 23.98 -13.78 -8.55
N SER A 273 22.90 -13.75 -9.36
CA SER A 273 21.87 -12.71 -9.28
C SER A 273 21.03 -12.83 -8.00
N LEU A 274 20.63 -11.67 -7.45
CA LEU A 274 19.64 -11.62 -6.37
C LEU A 274 18.26 -12.12 -6.82
N THR A 275 17.90 -11.95 -8.10
CA THR A 275 16.62 -12.46 -8.62
C THR A 275 16.63 -13.99 -8.67
N ASP A 276 17.73 -14.60 -9.12
CA ASP A 276 17.91 -16.06 -9.12
C ASP A 276 17.97 -16.61 -7.69
N THR A 277 18.58 -15.86 -6.77
CA THR A 277 18.58 -16.17 -5.33
C THR A 277 17.17 -16.16 -4.77
N ALA A 278 16.38 -15.10 -5.00
CA ALA A 278 14.99 -14.99 -4.56
C ALA A 278 14.11 -16.12 -5.12
N PHE A 279 14.19 -16.36 -6.43
CA PHE A 279 13.49 -17.44 -7.13
C PHE A 279 13.84 -18.83 -6.58
N THR A 280 15.13 -19.09 -6.32
CA THR A 280 15.60 -20.35 -5.74
C THR A 280 15.15 -20.53 -4.30
N LEU A 281 15.18 -19.46 -3.48
CA LEU A 281 14.68 -19.48 -2.11
C LEU A 281 13.18 -19.77 -2.07
N ALA A 282 12.38 -18.99 -2.81
CA ALA A 282 10.93 -19.05 -2.74
C ALA A 282 10.31 -20.29 -3.42
N GLY A 283 10.89 -20.73 -4.54
CA GLY A 283 10.37 -21.82 -5.38
C GLY A 283 11.17 -23.14 -5.36
N ALA A 284 12.26 -23.24 -4.58
CA ALA A 284 13.08 -24.46 -4.51
C ALA A 284 13.69 -24.78 -3.13
N ARG A 285 13.42 -24.00 -2.07
CA ARG A 285 13.75 -24.35 -0.68
C ARG A 285 12.48 -24.65 0.14
N PRO A 286 12.53 -25.59 1.09
CA PRO A 286 11.44 -25.80 2.03
C PRO A 286 11.31 -24.60 2.98
N LEU A 287 10.08 -24.22 3.31
CA LEU A 287 9.79 -23.07 4.18
C LEU A 287 9.44 -23.53 5.61
N TRP A 288 10.47 -23.71 6.43
CA TRP A 288 10.38 -24.18 7.82
C TRP A 288 9.68 -23.17 8.75
N PRO A 289 9.39 -23.51 10.04
CA PRO A 289 8.57 -22.66 10.89
C PRO A 289 9.12 -21.26 11.18
N TYR A 290 10.42 -21.07 11.38
CA TYR A 290 10.96 -19.74 11.65
C TYR A 290 11.36 -19.08 10.34
N ARG A 291 10.64 -18.03 9.94
CA ARG A 291 10.71 -17.46 8.59
C ARG A 291 11.06 -15.98 8.63
N SER A 292 11.74 -15.50 7.60
CA SER A 292 11.96 -14.06 7.37
C SER A 292 12.02 -13.73 5.89
N LEU A 293 11.38 -12.63 5.51
CA LEU A 293 11.48 -12.02 4.19
C LEU A 293 12.44 -10.85 4.28
N VAL A 294 13.60 -10.98 3.64
CA VAL A 294 14.60 -9.91 3.57
C VAL A 294 14.47 -9.21 2.20
N PRO A 295 14.06 -7.93 2.13
CA PRO A 295 14.06 -7.20 0.87
C PRO A 295 15.50 -6.89 0.43
N ALA A 296 15.81 -7.17 -0.83
CA ALA A 296 17.13 -7.02 -1.42
C ALA A 296 17.06 -6.16 -2.68
N GLY A 297 17.54 -4.91 -2.62
CA GLY A 297 17.67 -4.02 -3.78
C GLY A 297 19.01 -4.16 -4.50
N ASP A 298 20.08 -4.37 -3.72
CA ASP A 298 21.44 -4.60 -4.20
C ASP A 298 22.15 -5.62 -3.28
N ARG A 299 23.36 -6.04 -3.67
CA ARG A 299 24.08 -7.12 -2.98
C ARG A 299 24.52 -6.71 -1.57
N ASP A 300 24.90 -5.46 -1.37
CA ASP A 300 25.46 -4.97 -0.12
C ASP A 300 24.35 -4.73 0.91
N THR A 301 23.21 -4.16 0.49
CA THR A 301 22.01 -4.07 1.35
C THR A 301 21.45 -5.45 1.70
N ALA A 302 21.42 -6.39 0.75
CA ALA A 302 21.01 -7.77 1.02
C ALA A 302 21.93 -8.47 2.05
N VAL A 303 23.25 -8.37 1.87
CA VAL A 303 24.25 -8.96 2.78
C VAL A 303 24.20 -8.30 4.16
N ALA A 304 24.01 -6.98 4.24
CA ALA A 304 23.85 -6.26 5.50
C ALA A 304 22.59 -6.72 6.25
N ALA A 305 21.44 -6.78 5.58
CA ALA A 305 20.18 -7.19 6.19
C ALA A 305 20.17 -8.67 6.62
N LEU A 306 20.82 -9.57 5.85
CA LEU A 306 21.01 -10.97 6.23
C LEU A 306 21.92 -11.12 7.47
N ARG A 307 22.98 -10.31 7.59
CA ARG A 307 23.84 -10.28 8.78
C ARG A 307 23.13 -9.70 10.01
N ALA A 308 22.31 -8.66 9.83
CA ALA A 308 21.48 -8.09 10.88
C ALA A 308 20.46 -9.13 11.41
N LEU A 309 19.80 -9.86 10.50
CA LEU A 309 18.96 -11.01 10.82
C LEU A 309 19.74 -12.11 11.56
N ALA A 310 20.95 -12.45 11.12
CA ALA A 310 21.81 -13.46 11.76
C ALA A 310 22.25 -13.07 13.18
N ALA A 311 22.59 -11.80 13.40
CA ALA A 311 22.86 -11.24 14.73
C ALA A 311 21.62 -11.23 15.65
N GLY A 312 20.43 -11.40 15.09
CA GLY A 312 19.17 -11.36 15.82
C GLY A 312 18.60 -9.96 16.01
N ALA A 313 19.11 -8.98 15.27
CA ALA A 313 18.63 -7.60 15.21
C ALA A 313 18.29 -7.23 13.75
N PRO A 314 17.26 -7.85 13.14
CA PRO A 314 16.82 -7.49 11.79
C PRO A 314 16.33 -6.03 11.75
N GLY A 315 16.54 -5.36 10.62
CA GLY A 315 16.01 -4.01 10.39
C GLY A 315 14.52 -4.01 10.05
N ASP A 316 13.86 -2.86 10.23
CA ASP A 316 12.39 -2.70 10.23
C ASP A 316 11.69 -3.22 8.96
N ASP A 317 12.35 -3.18 7.80
CA ASP A 317 11.81 -3.68 6.53
C ASP A 317 11.71 -5.22 6.42
N VAL A 318 12.39 -5.96 7.31
CA VAL A 318 12.47 -7.43 7.31
C VAL A 318 11.28 -8.03 8.05
N VAL A 319 10.31 -8.58 7.30
CA VAL A 319 9.14 -9.25 7.90
C VAL A 319 9.55 -10.61 8.46
N GLN A 320 9.20 -10.89 9.71
CA GLN A 320 9.38 -12.20 10.34
C GLN A 320 8.03 -12.87 10.60
N ALA A 321 7.97 -14.20 10.46
CA ALA A 321 6.75 -14.96 10.70
C ALA A 321 7.02 -16.36 11.25
N GLU A 322 6.02 -16.89 11.95
CA GLU A 322 5.87 -18.31 12.28
C GLU A 322 4.51 -18.79 11.69
N PRO A 323 4.38 -20.03 11.17
CA PRO A 323 3.21 -20.46 10.40
C PRO A 323 1.94 -20.58 11.27
N GLY A 324 0.82 -20.06 10.76
CA GLY A 324 -0.49 -20.20 11.39
C GLY A 324 -1.32 -21.40 10.86
N PRO A 325 -2.31 -21.89 11.62
CA PRO A 325 -3.09 -23.09 11.28
C PRO A 325 -4.15 -22.97 10.17
N ASP A 326 -4.37 -21.77 9.60
CA ASP A 326 -5.01 -21.62 8.28
C ASP A 326 -4.15 -20.69 7.43
N THR A 327 -4.00 -21.05 6.17
CA THR A 327 -3.01 -20.51 5.23
C THR A 327 -3.65 -19.90 4.00
N ARG A 328 -4.93 -20.15 3.74
CA ARG A 328 -5.58 -19.72 2.49
C ARG A 328 -5.97 -18.24 2.55
N THR A 329 -5.86 -17.57 1.41
CA THR A 329 -6.12 -16.13 1.29
C THR A 329 -7.62 -15.82 1.23
N VAL A 330 -8.02 -14.69 1.81
CA VAL A 330 -9.31 -14.03 1.59
C VAL A 330 -9.05 -12.78 0.75
N PHE A 331 -9.70 -12.66 -0.41
CA PHE A 331 -9.54 -11.48 -1.28
C PHE A 331 -10.60 -10.43 -0.94
N VAL A 332 -10.18 -9.22 -0.59
CA VAL A 332 -11.06 -8.11 -0.18
C VAL A 332 -11.09 -7.04 -1.28
N PHE A 333 -12.31 -6.68 -1.71
CA PHE A 333 -12.57 -5.73 -2.79
C PHE A 333 -13.23 -4.47 -2.20
N PRO A 334 -12.48 -3.36 -2.00
CA PRO A 334 -13.00 -2.16 -1.37
C PRO A 334 -14.01 -1.38 -2.23
N GLY A 335 -14.71 -0.47 -1.58
CA GLY A 335 -15.51 0.57 -2.23
C GLY A 335 -14.66 1.75 -2.75
N GLN A 336 -15.27 2.93 -2.82
CA GLN A 336 -14.64 4.15 -3.36
C GLN A 336 -13.71 4.81 -2.34
N GLY A 337 -12.56 5.32 -2.80
CA GLY A 337 -11.47 5.80 -1.95
C GLY A 337 -10.06 5.51 -2.46
N PRO A 338 -9.72 4.31 -2.99
CA PRO A 338 -8.34 3.95 -3.29
C PRO A 338 -7.82 4.48 -4.63
N GLN A 339 -8.66 5.14 -5.44
CA GLN A 339 -8.31 5.55 -6.80
C GLN A 339 -7.26 6.67 -6.89
N TRP A 340 -6.52 6.69 -8.00
CA TRP A 340 -5.63 7.79 -8.39
C TRP A 340 -5.38 7.82 -9.91
N ALA A 341 -5.00 8.99 -10.43
CA ALA A 341 -4.78 9.19 -11.86
C ALA A 341 -3.61 8.34 -12.36
N GLY A 342 -3.79 7.62 -13.47
CA GLY A 342 -2.77 6.73 -14.04
C GLY A 342 -2.47 5.46 -13.22
N MET A 343 -3.28 5.12 -12.21
CA MET A 343 -3.01 4.04 -11.23
C MET A 343 -2.69 2.67 -11.84
N ALA A 344 -3.20 2.35 -13.03
CA ALA A 344 -2.91 1.08 -13.71
C ALA A 344 -1.54 1.05 -14.42
N GLY A 345 -0.93 2.21 -14.66
CA GLY A 345 0.13 2.37 -15.66
C GLY A 345 1.47 1.73 -15.32
N GLU A 346 1.89 1.71 -14.05
CA GLU A 346 3.18 1.10 -13.68
C GLU A 346 3.09 -0.44 -13.77
N LEU A 347 2.17 -1.03 -13.01
CA LEU A 347 1.98 -2.48 -13.00
C LEU A 347 1.63 -3.03 -14.40
N ALA A 348 0.85 -2.32 -15.23
CA ALA A 348 0.55 -2.76 -16.60
C ALA A 348 1.75 -2.75 -17.55
N ARG A 349 2.84 -2.03 -17.26
CA ARG A 349 4.10 -2.16 -18.01
C ARG A 349 4.89 -3.40 -17.57
N ALA A 350 4.86 -3.73 -16.28
CA ALA A 350 5.63 -4.82 -15.70
C ALA A 350 4.91 -6.20 -15.71
N GLU A 351 3.58 -6.23 -15.78
CA GLU A 351 2.75 -7.44 -15.65
C GLU A 351 1.87 -7.70 -16.90
N PRO A 352 2.27 -8.62 -17.79
CA PRO A 352 1.51 -8.94 -19.00
C PRO A 352 0.09 -9.46 -18.73
N ALA A 353 -0.11 -10.24 -17.67
CA ALA A 353 -1.41 -10.80 -17.31
C ALA A 353 -2.39 -9.72 -16.82
N PHE A 354 -1.91 -8.79 -15.96
CA PHE A 354 -2.67 -7.62 -15.51
C PHE A 354 -3.05 -6.72 -16.69
N ARG A 355 -2.07 -6.36 -17.55
CA ARG A 355 -2.30 -5.57 -18.77
C ARG A 355 -3.32 -6.22 -19.70
N LYS A 356 -3.22 -7.54 -19.93
CA LYS A 356 -4.20 -8.28 -20.74
C LYS A 356 -5.60 -8.17 -20.14
N LYS A 357 -5.74 -8.31 -18.82
CA LYS A 357 -7.05 -8.25 -18.17
C LYS A 357 -7.64 -6.85 -18.15
N LEU A 358 -6.82 -5.81 -17.99
CA LEU A 358 -7.26 -4.42 -18.17
C LEU A 358 -7.79 -4.19 -19.59
N ALA A 359 -7.10 -4.67 -20.63
CA ALA A 359 -7.56 -4.59 -22.02
C ALA A 359 -8.82 -5.44 -22.31
N GLU A 360 -9.14 -6.44 -21.50
CA GLU A 360 -10.46 -7.12 -21.51
C GLU A 360 -11.52 -6.25 -20.82
N CYS A 361 -11.23 -5.65 -19.66
CA CYS A 361 -12.15 -4.77 -18.92
C CYS A 361 -12.51 -3.51 -19.72
N ALA A 362 -11.51 -2.85 -20.31
CA ALA A 362 -11.68 -1.69 -21.19
C ALA A 362 -12.62 -2.00 -22.37
N ARG A 363 -12.39 -3.11 -23.09
CA ARG A 363 -13.28 -3.53 -24.19
C ARG A 363 -14.71 -3.86 -23.72
N ALA A 364 -14.87 -4.40 -22.51
CA ALA A 364 -16.19 -4.66 -21.93
C ALA A 364 -16.92 -3.38 -21.46
N LEU A 365 -16.18 -2.33 -21.11
CA LEU A 365 -16.72 -1.03 -20.67
C LEU A 365 -17.00 -0.04 -21.82
N ARG A 366 -16.25 -0.10 -22.94
CA ARG A 366 -16.43 0.80 -24.10
C ARG A 366 -17.89 0.99 -24.59
N PRO A 367 -18.79 -0.02 -24.56
CA PRO A 367 -20.19 0.18 -24.94
C PRO A 367 -21.05 0.99 -23.95
N TRP A 368 -20.51 1.31 -22.76
CA TRP A 368 -21.28 1.86 -21.64
C TRP A 368 -20.73 3.18 -21.09
N LEU A 369 -19.55 3.64 -21.52
CA LEU A 369 -18.92 4.88 -21.08
C LEU A 369 -18.79 5.89 -22.23
N GLU A 370 -18.96 7.18 -21.93
CA GLU A 370 -18.78 8.28 -22.90
C GLU A 370 -17.31 8.65 -23.14
N VAL A 371 -16.40 8.15 -22.30
CA VAL A 371 -14.94 8.35 -22.39
C VAL A 371 -14.24 7.04 -22.77
N ASP A 372 -13.06 7.12 -23.38
CA ASP A 372 -12.24 5.93 -23.62
C ASP A 372 -11.76 5.33 -22.29
N PRO A 373 -12.07 4.05 -21.98
CA PRO A 373 -11.57 3.40 -20.78
C PRO A 373 -10.04 3.34 -20.70
N ASP A 374 -9.32 3.44 -21.82
CA ASP A 374 -7.85 3.50 -21.79
C ASP A 374 -7.34 4.89 -21.32
N GLU A 375 -8.04 5.99 -21.64
CA GLU A 375 -7.75 7.31 -21.03
C GLU A 375 -8.04 7.29 -19.53
N LEU A 376 -9.11 6.59 -19.12
CA LEU A 376 -9.54 6.45 -17.73
C LEU A 376 -8.53 5.67 -16.86
N LEU A 377 -7.85 4.68 -17.43
CA LEU A 377 -6.92 3.79 -16.71
C LEU A 377 -5.47 4.30 -16.71
N PHE A 378 -5.04 4.93 -17.81
CA PHE A 378 -3.64 5.30 -18.04
C PHE A 378 -3.39 6.82 -18.13
N GLY A 379 -4.45 7.63 -18.24
CA GLY A 379 -4.34 9.09 -18.35
C GLY A 379 -4.09 9.80 -17.02
N ALA A 380 -3.59 11.05 -17.11
CA ALA A 380 -3.36 11.93 -15.97
C ALA A 380 -4.63 12.68 -15.49
N ARG A 381 -5.82 12.27 -15.96
CA ARG A 381 -7.10 12.87 -15.58
C ARG A 381 -7.41 12.59 -14.10
N PRO A 382 -7.85 13.59 -13.31
CA PRO A 382 -8.39 13.34 -11.97
C PRO A 382 -9.55 12.32 -12.00
N LEU A 383 -9.57 11.43 -11.01
CA LEU A 383 -10.67 10.48 -10.80
C LEU A 383 -11.51 10.96 -9.61
N ASP A 384 -12.38 11.92 -9.89
CA ASP A 384 -13.30 12.57 -8.94
C ASP A 384 -14.76 12.11 -9.13
N ARG A 385 -15.30 12.21 -10.35
CA ARG A 385 -16.68 11.82 -10.73
C ARG A 385 -16.95 10.33 -10.59
N VAL A 386 -18.04 9.96 -9.93
CA VAL A 386 -18.37 8.55 -9.59
C VAL A 386 -18.46 7.62 -10.80
N GLU A 387 -18.98 8.13 -11.92
CA GLU A 387 -19.12 7.47 -13.22
C GLU A 387 -17.80 7.24 -13.97
N LEU A 388 -16.72 7.87 -13.51
CA LEU A 388 -15.35 7.60 -13.95
C LEU A 388 -14.65 6.68 -12.92
N VAL A 389 -14.77 7.00 -11.63
CA VAL A 389 -14.10 6.31 -10.53
C VAL A 389 -14.45 4.82 -10.45
N GLN A 390 -15.74 4.47 -10.46
CA GLN A 390 -16.15 3.08 -10.22
C GLN A 390 -15.79 2.13 -11.38
N PRO A 391 -15.97 2.47 -12.68
CA PRO A 391 -15.48 1.65 -13.78
C PRO A 391 -13.95 1.50 -13.83
N ALA A 392 -13.20 2.55 -13.45
CA ALA A 392 -11.74 2.48 -13.33
C ALA A 392 -11.29 1.50 -12.24
N LEU A 393 -11.87 1.63 -11.05
CA LEU A 393 -11.60 0.74 -9.92
C LEU A 393 -12.02 -0.70 -10.22
N PHE A 394 -13.23 -0.94 -10.74
CA PHE A 394 -13.68 -2.26 -11.17
C PHE A 394 -12.67 -2.94 -12.10
N SER A 395 -12.18 -2.22 -13.11
CA SER A 395 -11.21 -2.74 -14.08
C SER A 395 -9.89 -3.13 -13.41
N VAL A 396 -9.37 -2.29 -12.50
CA VAL A 396 -8.14 -2.59 -11.76
C VAL A 396 -8.36 -3.77 -10.82
N MET A 397 -9.40 -3.77 -9.98
CA MET A 397 -9.63 -4.83 -8.98
C MET A 397 -9.88 -6.20 -9.62
N VAL A 398 -10.67 -6.27 -10.71
CA VAL A 398 -10.86 -7.53 -11.46
C VAL A 398 -9.57 -7.98 -12.15
N SER A 399 -8.71 -7.05 -12.57
CA SER A 399 -7.41 -7.37 -13.18
C SER A 399 -6.38 -7.81 -12.16
N LEU A 400 -6.37 -7.25 -10.95
CA LEU A 400 -5.54 -7.70 -9.83
C LEU A 400 -5.96 -9.09 -9.35
N ALA A 401 -7.26 -9.34 -9.17
CA ALA A 401 -7.75 -10.68 -8.83
C ALA A 401 -7.38 -11.74 -9.88
N HIS A 402 -7.34 -11.37 -11.17
CA HIS A 402 -6.84 -12.23 -12.23
C HIS A 402 -5.32 -12.44 -12.14
N LEU A 403 -4.55 -11.39 -11.85
CA LEU A 403 -3.09 -11.45 -11.72
C LEU A 403 -2.66 -12.40 -10.59
N TRP A 404 -3.20 -12.22 -9.37
CA TRP A 404 -2.96 -13.12 -8.23
C TRP A 404 -3.26 -14.58 -8.60
N ARG A 405 -4.43 -14.85 -9.19
CA ARG A 405 -4.84 -16.20 -9.62
C ARG A 405 -3.97 -16.76 -10.77
N SER A 406 -3.40 -15.90 -11.62
CA SER A 406 -2.48 -16.30 -12.70
C SER A 406 -1.08 -16.67 -12.19
N HIS A 407 -0.78 -16.42 -10.92
CA HIS A 407 0.41 -16.91 -10.22
C HIS A 407 0.05 -17.97 -9.17
N GLY A 408 -1.06 -18.69 -9.36
CA GLY A 408 -1.50 -19.83 -8.54
C GLY A 408 -2.39 -19.46 -7.35
N MET A 409 -2.38 -18.21 -6.89
CA MET A 409 -3.01 -17.80 -5.63
C MET A 409 -4.55 -17.86 -5.72
N THR A 410 -5.12 -18.93 -5.18
CA THR A 410 -6.56 -19.20 -5.21
C THR A 410 -7.19 -18.91 -3.84
N PRO A 411 -8.08 -17.91 -3.72
CA PRO A 411 -8.65 -17.53 -2.43
C PRO A 411 -9.70 -18.53 -1.92
N ALA A 412 -9.79 -18.68 -0.60
CA ALA A 412 -10.84 -19.42 0.08
C ALA A 412 -12.19 -18.69 0.07
N ALA A 413 -12.17 -17.35 0.06
CA ALA A 413 -13.34 -16.49 -0.02
C ALA A 413 -13.02 -15.16 -0.69
N MET A 414 -14.04 -14.50 -1.25
CA MET A 414 -13.98 -13.10 -1.69
C MET A 414 -14.96 -12.24 -0.89
N VAL A 415 -14.56 -11.03 -0.50
CA VAL A 415 -15.40 -10.08 0.27
C VAL A 415 -15.57 -8.80 -0.54
N GLY A 416 -16.81 -8.42 -0.80
CA GLY A 416 -17.17 -7.16 -1.46
C GLY A 416 -17.60 -6.08 -0.49
N HIS A 417 -16.99 -4.89 -0.57
CA HIS A 417 -17.42 -3.71 0.19
C HIS A 417 -18.11 -2.71 -0.73
N SER A 418 -19.39 -2.43 -0.50
CA SER A 418 -20.21 -1.54 -1.31
C SER A 418 -20.14 -1.94 -2.80
N PHE A 419 -19.90 -1.02 -3.74
CA PHE A 419 -19.77 -1.36 -5.16
C PHE A 419 -18.65 -2.38 -5.47
N GLY A 420 -17.66 -2.55 -4.56
CA GLY A 420 -16.61 -3.57 -4.68
C GLY A 420 -17.15 -5.00 -4.76
N GLU A 421 -18.38 -5.25 -4.29
CA GLU A 421 -19.13 -6.48 -4.49
C GLU A 421 -19.31 -6.86 -5.98
N ILE A 422 -19.48 -5.87 -6.87
CA ILE A 422 -19.57 -6.10 -8.32
C ILE A 422 -18.25 -6.66 -8.86
N ALA A 423 -17.11 -6.15 -8.37
CA ALA A 423 -15.79 -6.65 -8.72
C ALA A 423 -15.53 -8.03 -8.12
N ALA A 424 -15.87 -8.27 -6.85
CA ALA A 424 -15.73 -9.55 -6.17
C ALA A 424 -16.52 -10.67 -6.88
N VAL A 425 -17.82 -10.45 -7.14
CA VAL A 425 -18.67 -11.43 -7.83
C VAL A 425 -18.18 -11.69 -9.26
N THR A 426 -17.70 -10.65 -9.98
CA THR A 426 -17.11 -10.82 -11.32
C THR A 426 -15.80 -11.62 -11.27
N ALA A 427 -14.92 -11.33 -10.31
CA ALA A 427 -13.65 -12.04 -10.12
C ALA A 427 -13.82 -13.50 -9.69
N ALA A 428 -14.91 -13.80 -8.95
CA ALA A 428 -15.32 -15.16 -8.59
C ALA A 428 -16.00 -15.94 -9.73
N GLY A 429 -16.32 -15.27 -10.85
CA GLY A 429 -17.03 -15.85 -12.00
C GLY A 429 -18.55 -15.87 -11.88
N GLY A 430 -19.12 -15.25 -10.84
CA GLY A 430 -20.57 -15.14 -10.64
C GLY A 430 -21.26 -14.15 -11.60
N LEU A 431 -20.47 -13.27 -12.23
CA LEU A 431 -20.86 -12.47 -13.39
C LEU A 431 -19.88 -12.74 -14.54
N SER A 432 -20.32 -12.60 -15.79
CA SER A 432 -19.37 -12.44 -16.89
C SER A 432 -18.73 -11.05 -16.85
N LEU A 433 -17.57 -10.88 -17.50
CA LEU A 433 -16.91 -9.56 -17.52
C LEU A 433 -17.78 -8.49 -18.19
N THR A 434 -18.54 -8.85 -19.23
CA THR A 434 -19.50 -7.96 -19.91
C THR A 434 -20.68 -7.60 -19.01
N ASP A 435 -21.18 -8.55 -18.22
CA ASP A 435 -22.25 -8.32 -17.24
C ASP A 435 -21.78 -7.39 -16.11
N GLY A 436 -20.59 -7.63 -15.55
CA GLY A 436 -19.99 -6.79 -14.51
C GLY A 436 -19.68 -5.38 -15.00
N ALA A 437 -19.12 -5.25 -16.21
CA ALA A 437 -18.84 -3.96 -16.85
C ALA A 437 -20.13 -3.15 -17.10
N ARG A 438 -21.18 -3.81 -17.63
CA ARG A 438 -22.52 -3.21 -17.78
C ARG A 438 -23.08 -2.75 -16.43
N LEU A 439 -22.97 -3.60 -15.41
CA LEU A 439 -23.54 -3.35 -14.08
C LEU A 439 -22.84 -2.17 -13.39
N VAL A 440 -21.51 -2.14 -13.35
CA VAL A 440 -20.79 -1.02 -12.71
C VAL A 440 -21.04 0.31 -13.43
N ALA A 441 -21.08 0.32 -14.78
CA ALA A 441 -21.40 1.53 -15.54
C ALA A 441 -22.84 2.00 -15.32
N ALA A 442 -23.81 1.08 -15.22
CA ALA A 442 -25.20 1.42 -14.91
C ALA A 442 -25.36 1.94 -13.47
N VAL A 443 -24.68 1.32 -12.50
CA VAL A 443 -24.63 1.76 -11.10
C VAL A 443 -24.05 3.16 -11.00
N SER A 444 -22.88 3.39 -11.57
CA SER A 444 -22.16 4.67 -11.44
C SER A 444 -22.88 5.81 -12.17
N THR A 445 -23.46 5.53 -13.34
CA THR A 445 -24.33 6.48 -14.08
C THR A 445 -25.64 6.79 -13.32
N ALA A 446 -26.14 5.85 -12.52
CA ALA A 446 -27.30 6.10 -11.66
C ALA A 446 -26.91 6.98 -10.45
N LEU A 447 -25.78 6.70 -9.81
CA LEU A 447 -25.24 7.46 -8.67
C LEU A 447 -24.91 8.93 -9.04
N ALA A 448 -24.36 9.19 -10.22
CA ALA A 448 -24.06 10.54 -10.71
C ALA A 448 -25.30 11.48 -10.74
N ARG A 449 -26.51 10.92 -10.87
CA ARG A 449 -27.78 11.69 -10.88
C ARG A 449 -28.15 12.28 -9.51
N ILE A 450 -27.50 11.82 -8.43
CA ILE A 450 -27.75 12.23 -7.05
C ILE A 450 -26.50 12.75 -6.34
N GLU A 451 -25.42 12.98 -7.09
CA GLU A 451 -24.21 13.63 -6.58
C GLU A 451 -24.51 15.07 -6.11
N GLY A 452 -23.85 15.49 -5.02
CA GLY A 452 -24.11 16.74 -4.30
C GLY A 452 -25.34 16.71 -3.39
N GLN A 453 -26.33 15.85 -3.66
CA GLN A 453 -27.64 15.84 -2.96
C GLN A 453 -27.61 15.21 -1.55
N GLY A 454 -26.47 14.70 -1.10
CA GLY A 454 -26.27 14.15 0.24
C GLY A 454 -24.80 14.19 0.64
N ASP A 455 -24.45 13.57 1.76
CA ASP A 455 -23.09 13.35 2.22
C ASP A 455 -22.98 12.07 3.05
N MET A 456 -21.74 11.65 3.32
CA MET A 456 -21.42 10.59 4.28
C MET A 456 -20.40 11.09 5.31
N VAL A 457 -20.49 10.64 6.55
CA VAL A 457 -19.59 11.00 7.66
C VAL A 457 -19.11 9.72 8.35
N ALA A 458 -17.80 9.52 8.40
CA ALA A 458 -17.19 8.49 9.24
C ALA A 458 -17.12 8.98 10.70
N VAL A 459 -17.43 8.09 11.65
CA VAL A 459 -17.62 8.39 13.08
C VAL A 459 -16.92 7.32 13.93
N ALA A 460 -16.18 7.75 14.95
CA ALA A 460 -15.40 6.85 15.83
C ALA A 460 -16.21 6.30 17.03
N LEU A 461 -17.40 5.79 16.75
CA LEU A 461 -18.36 5.24 17.73
C LEU A 461 -18.74 3.80 17.36
N THR A 462 -19.31 3.05 18.30
CA THR A 462 -19.96 1.75 18.00
C THR A 462 -21.24 1.98 17.17
N PRO A 463 -21.83 0.94 16.56
CA PRO A 463 -23.17 1.02 15.97
C PRO A 463 -24.19 1.57 16.97
N ASP A 464 -24.32 0.97 18.15
CA ASP A 464 -25.29 1.35 19.19
C ASP A 464 -25.13 2.80 19.67
N GLU A 465 -23.90 3.25 19.91
CA GLU A 465 -23.58 4.64 20.24
C GLU A 465 -23.96 5.60 19.11
N THR A 466 -23.81 5.17 17.86
CA THR A 466 -24.16 5.94 16.66
C THR A 466 -25.68 6.04 16.51
N GLU A 467 -26.42 4.93 16.65
CA GLU A 467 -27.90 4.93 16.56
C GLU A 467 -28.52 5.76 17.69
N ALA A 468 -28.03 5.62 18.92
CA ALA A 468 -28.49 6.41 20.07
C ALA A 468 -28.29 7.92 19.83
N LEU A 469 -27.12 8.34 19.34
CA LEU A 469 -26.83 9.75 19.03
C LEU A 469 -27.73 10.30 17.90
N LEU A 470 -27.97 9.51 16.85
CA LEU A 470 -28.83 9.94 15.73
C LEU A 470 -30.29 10.11 16.16
N ALA A 471 -30.77 9.22 17.04
CA ALA A 471 -32.11 9.31 17.64
C ALA A 471 -32.23 10.49 18.62
N GLU A 472 -31.22 10.71 19.48
CA GLU A 472 -31.15 11.82 20.45
C GLU A 472 -31.22 13.19 19.75
N GLU A 473 -30.47 13.37 18.66
CA GLU A 473 -30.37 14.64 17.93
C GLU A 473 -31.45 14.79 16.82
N GLY A 474 -32.29 13.77 16.62
CA GLY A 474 -33.39 13.79 15.63
C GLY A 474 -32.94 14.00 14.18
N LEU A 475 -31.78 13.43 13.79
CA LEU A 475 -31.13 13.71 12.51
C LEU A 475 -31.58 12.74 11.40
N ASP A 476 -31.87 13.29 10.20
CA ASP A 476 -32.13 12.53 8.97
C ASP A 476 -30.81 11.96 8.38
N LEU A 477 -30.29 10.95 9.07
CA LEU A 477 -29.13 10.13 8.76
C LEU A 477 -29.40 8.69 9.18
N GLY A 478 -28.80 7.72 8.50
CA GLY A 478 -28.75 6.32 8.95
C GLY A 478 -27.34 5.76 8.91
N ILE A 479 -27.08 4.63 9.59
CA ILE A 479 -25.80 3.92 9.48
C ILE A 479 -25.69 3.32 8.08
N ALA A 480 -24.75 3.86 7.31
CA ALA A 480 -24.44 3.46 5.95
C ALA A 480 -23.48 2.26 5.91
N VAL A 481 -22.50 2.23 6.82
CA VAL A 481 -21.44 1.21 6.87
C VAL A 481 -21.03 0.97 8.33
N VAL A 482 -20.78 -0.30 8.68
CA VAL A 482 -20.03 -0.70 9.87
C VAL A 482 -18.73 -1.32 9.40
N ASN A 483 -17.62 -0.58 9.51
CA ASN A 483 -16.29 -1.02 9.09
C ASN A 483 -15.55 -1.78 10.18
N GLY A 484 -15.77 -1.41 11.45
CA GLY A 484 -15.12 -2.00 12.61
C GLY A 484 -15.92 -1.72 13.90
N PRO A 485 -15.50 -2.31 15.04
CA PRO A 485 -16.22 -2.24 16.32
C PRO A 485 -16.50 -0.81 16.82
N ARG A 486 -15.60 0.15 16.53
CA ARG A 486 -15.78 1.58 16.82
C ARG A 486 -15.59 2.45 15.57
N SER A 487 -16.00 1.95 14.41
CA SER A 487 -15.78 2.58 13.10
C SER A 487 -17.05 2.47 12.25
N THR A 488 -17.95 3.42 12.41
CA THR A 488 -19.19 3.56 11.63
C THR A 488 -19.06 4.63 10.55
N VAL A 489 -19.90 4.54 9.52
CA VAL A 489 -20.15 5.63 8.57
C VAL A 489 -21.65 5.83 8.53
N VAL A 490 -22.10 7.08 8.66
CA VAL A 490 -23.51 7.48 8.51
C VAL A 490 -23.71 8.27 7.23
N SER A 491 -24.91 8.27 6.68
CA SER A 491 -25.25 9.03 5.47
C SER A 491 -26.69 9.52 5.43
N GLY A 492 -26.93 10.57 4.65
CA GLY A 492 -28.23 11.22 4.47
C GLY A 492 -28.06 12.66 3.99
N THR A 493 -28.86 13.59 4.51
CA THR A 493 -28.85 14.97 4.00
C THR A 493 -27.57 15.74 4.35
N ARG A 494 -27.15 16.62 3.43
CA ARG A 494 -25.97 17.51 3.58
C ARG A 494 -26.08 18.44 4.81
N ASP A 495 -27.30 18.82 5.20
CA ASP A 495 -27.56 19.60 6.42
C ASP A 495 -27.42 18.76 7.69
N ALA A 496 -28.08 17.60 7.78
CA ALA A 496 -27.95 16.70 8.94
C ALA A 496 -26.49 16.23 9.13
N ALA A 497 -25.78 15.91 8.04
CA ALA A 497 -24.34 15.60 8.05
C ALA A 497 -23.44 16.78 8.47
N THR A 498 -23.94 18.02 8.44
CA THR A 498 -23.24 19.21 8.95
C THR A 498 -23.53 19.43 10.43
N LYS A 499 -24.80 19.29 10.83
CA LYS A 499 -25.23 19.31 12.25
C LYS A 499 -24.49 18.25 13.07
N LEU A 500 -24.45 17.00 12.58
CA LEU A 500 -23.75 15.90 13.26
C LEU A 500 -22.27 16.19 13.50
N LEU A 501 -21.54 16.73 12.51
CA LEU A 501 -20.13 17.08 12.69
C LEU A 501 -19.94 18.14 13.80
N GLY A 502 -20.83 19.12 13.89
CA GLY A 502 -20.82 20.10 14.98
C GLY A 502 -21.09 19.46 16.35
N ARG A 503 -22.00 18.48 16.43
CA ARG A 503 -22.30 17.74 17.66
C ARG A 503 -21.16 16.84 18.10
N LEU A 504 -20.60 16.06 17.18
CA LEU A 504 -19.46 15.17 17.45
C LEU A 504 -18.24 15.98 17.89
N ALA A 505 -17.96 17.12 17.25
CA ALA A 505 -16.91 18.04 17.69
C ALA A 505 -17.15 18.59 19.11
N ALA A 506 -18.39 19.00 19.43
CA ALA A 506 -18.75 19.47 20.78
C ALA A 506 -18.68 18.35 21.85
N ARG A 507 -18.86 17.09 21.48
CA ARG A 507 -18.70 15.90 22.33
C ARG A 507 -17.26 15.33 22.32
N GLY A 508 -16.31 15.98 21.64
CA GLY A 508 -14.91 15.52 21.52
C GLY A 508 -14.70 14.25 20.66
N VAL A 509 -15.73 13.79 19.94
CA VAL A 509 -15.70 12.55 19.17
C VAL A 509 -15.10 12.78 17.78
N ARG A 510 -14.12 11.93 17.41
CA ARG A 510 -13.50 11.99 16.07
C ARG A 510 -14.51 11.66 14.98
N ALA A 511 -14.68 12.58 14.03
CA ALA A 511 -15.56 12.41 12.88
C ALA A 511 -15.00 13.11 11.64
N ARG A 512 -15.31 12.60 10.44
CA ARG A 512 -14.82 13.15 9.16
C ARG A 512 -15.81 12.97 8.02
N ARG A 513 -16.13 14.05 7.29
CA ARG A 513 -16.90 13.95 6.04
C ARG A 513 -16.09 13.20 4.98
N LEU A 514 -16.74 12.28 4.27
CA LEU A 514 -16.11 11.54 3.18
C LEU A 514 -16.31 12.31 1.85
N PRO A 515 -15.27 12.47 1.01
CA PRO A 515 -15.35 13.20 -0.26
C PRO A 515 -16.00 12.34 -1.35
N VAL A 516 -17.30 12.04 -1.17
CA VAL A 516 -18.11 11.21 -2.07
C VAL A 516 -19.32 11.98 -2.62
N GLY A 517 -19.82 12.99 -1.90
CA GLY A 517 -20.95 13.83 -2.34
C GLY A 517 -22.31 13.12 -2.50
N ILE A 518 -22.37 11.82 -2.22
CA ILE A 518 -23.54 10.94 -2.40
C ILE A 518 -23.82 10.24 -1.08
N ALA A 519 -25.08 10.24 -0.64
CA ALA A 519 -25.50 9.53 0.58
C ALA A 519 -25.77 8.03 0.31
N GLY A 520 -24.75 7.26 -0.07
CA GLY A 520 -24.86 5.81 -0.30
C GLY A 520 -25.35 5.04 0.93
N HIS A 521 -25.99 3.89 0.74
CA HIS A 521 -26.56 3.05 1.81
C HIS A 521 -27.62 3.78 2.66
N SER A 522 -28.49 4.57 2.01
CA SER A 522 -29.55 5.37 2.66
C SER A 522 -30.82 5.49 1.79
N PRO A 523 -31.93 6.07 2.32
CA PRO A 523 -33.11 6.41 1.52
C PRO A 523 -32.86 7.28 0.29
N HIS A 524 -31.72 7.98 0.19
CA HIS A 524 -31.38 8.72 -1.04
C HIS A 524 -31.23 7.80 -2.27
N MET A 525 -30.91 6.51 -2.07
CA MET A 525 -30.82 5.54 -3.17
C MET A 525 -32.19 5.21 -3.79
N ASP A 526 -33.29 5.42 -3.06
CA ASP A 526 -34.64 5.13 -3.55
C ASP A 526 -34.97 5.97 -4.81
N ARG A 527 -34.34 7.14 -4.96
CA ARG A 527 -34.42 8.02 -6.14
C ARG A 527 -33.82 7.40 -7.42
N ILE A 528 -32.92 6.44 -7.30
CA ILE A 528 -32.18 5.85 -8.43
C ILE A 528 -32.54 4.39 -8.72
N ARG A 529 -33.40 3.76 -7.87
CA ARG A 529 -33.89 2.37 -8.00
C ARG A 529 -34.25 2.01 -9.44
N ASP A 530 -35.07 2.85 -10.04
CA ASP A 530 -35.62 2.71 -11.38
C ASP A 530 -34.56 2.67 -12.49
N VAL A 531 -33.52 3.51 -12.36
CA VAL A 531 -32.41 3.58 -13.32
C VAL A 531 -31.53 2.34 -13.20
N LEU A 532 -31.19 1.99 -11.95
CA LEU A 532 -30.39 0.81 -11.62
C LEU A 532 -31.04 -0.49 -12.08
N VAL A 533 -32.30 -0.72 -11.72
CA VAL A 533 -33.01 -1.99 -12.00
C VAL A 533 -33.13 -2.21 -13.52
N ARG A 534 -33.40 -1.16 -14.30
CA ARG A 534 -33.37 -1.23 -15.79
C ARG A 534 -31.96 -1.51 -16.33
N GLY A 535 -30.92 -0.93 -15.72
CA GLY A 535 -29.53 -1.24 -16.05
C GLY A 535 -29.18 -2.71 -15.82
N ALA A 536 -29.51 -3.23 -14.64
CA ALA A 536 -29.23 -4.60 -14.20
C ALA A 536 -30.12 -5.66 -14.87
N ALA A 537 -31.29 -5.34 -15.41
CA ALA A 537 -32.27 -6.32 -15.91
C ALA A 537 -31.75 -7.33 -16.98
N ALA A 538 -30.71 -6.98 -17.75
CA ALA A 538 -30.09 -7.88 -18.73
C ALA A 538 -28.82 -8.60 -18.22
N VAL A 539 -28.39 -8.35 -16.98
CA VAL A 539 -27.29 -9.08 -16.33
C VAL A 539 -27.68 -10.56 -16.17
N ARG A 540 -26.74 -11.48 -16.36
CA ARG A 540 -26.95 -12.93 -16.20
C ARG A 540 -26.03 -13.53 -15.12
N PRO A 541 -26.49 -13.58 -13.85
CA PRO A 541 -25.76 -14.17 -12.74
C PRO A 541 -25.50 -15.67 -12.93
N ARG A 542 -24.48 -16.18 -12.24
CA ARG A 542 -23.94 -17.54 -12.37
C ARG A 542 -23.44 -18.02 -11.01
N ARG A 543 -23.38 -19.33 -10.81
CA ARG A 543 -22.71 -19.90 -9.64
C ARG A 543 -21.19 -19.69 -9.76
N SER A 544 -20.63 -18.97 -8.78
CA SER A 544 -19.18 -18.79 -8.62
C SER A 544 -18.50 -20.06 -8.11
N ALA A 545 -17.20 -20.19 -8.40
CA ALA A 545 -16.38 -21.29 -7.90
C ALA A 545 -15.77 -21.01 -6.49
N VAL A 546 -15.79 -19.75 -6.07
CA VAL A 546 -15.32 -19.28 -4.75
C VAL A 546 -16.52 -18.67 -4.02
N PRO A 547 -16.69 -18.90 -2.69
CA PRO A 547 -17.66 -18.17 -1.87
C PRO A 547 -17.45 -16.66 -1.94
N VAL A 548 -18.53 -15.91 -2.15
CA VAL A 548 -18.49 -14.44 -2.15
C VAL A 548 -19.39 -13.91 -1.04
N TYR A 549 -18.86 -13.04 -0.20
CA TYR A 549 -19.60 -12.31 0.83
C TYR A 549 -19.92 -10.91 0.30
N GLY A 550 -21.19 -10.54 0.37
CA GLY A 550 -21.69 -9.24 -0.08
C GLY A 550 -21.67 -8.18 1.01
N SER A 551 -22.10 -6.98 0.63
CA SER A 551 -22.09 -5.80 1.51
C SER A 551 -23.07 -5.95 2.68
N THR A 552 -24.25 -6.51 2.46
CA THR A 552 -25.38 -6.46 3.42
C THR A 552 -25.62 -7.77 4.18
N THR A 553 -24.92 -8.86 3.85
CA THR A 553 -25.16 -10.20 4.40
C THR A 553 -23.88 -10.85 4.94
N THR A 554 -23.93 -11.38 6.15
CA THR A 554 -22.81 -12.11 6.79
C THR A 554 -22.62 -13.53 6.26
N ALA A 555 -23.63 -14.09 5.58
CA ALA A 555 -23.55 -15.36 4.89
C ALA A 555 -23.02 -15.20 3.44
N PRO A 556 -22.40 -16.24 2.85
CA PRO A 556 -22.07 -16.26 1.43
C PRO A 556 -23.31 -16.06 0.54
N LEU A 557 -23.15 -15.30 -0.54
CA LEU A 557 -24.16 -15.10 -1.56
C LEU A 557 -24.35 -16.36 -2.42
N ASP A 558 -25.60 -16.73 -2.74
CA ASP A 558 -25.85 -17.55 -3.93
C ASP A 558 -25.70 -16.68 -5.16
N THR A 559 -24.51 -16.70 -5.74
CA THR A 559 -24.13 -15.86 -6.89
C THR A 559 -24.96 -16.14 -8.15
N ALA A 560 -25.69 -17.27 -8.21
CA ALA A 560 -26.65 -17.56 -9.28
C ALA A 560 -27.99 -16.80 -9.13
N ALA A 561 -28.30 -16.25 -7.95
CA ALA A 561 -29.58 -15.64 -7.61
C ALA A 561 -29.56 -14.09 -7.54
N LEU A 562 -28.47 -13.45 -8.00
CA LEU A 562 -28.25 -12.00 -7.83
C LEU A 562 -29.04 -11.14 -8.82
N ASP A 563 -30.35 -11.07 -8.58
CA ASP A 563 -31.32 -10.30 -9.34
C ASP A 563 -31.07 -8.77 -9.32
N ALA A 564 -31.80 -8.03 -10.17
CA ALA A 564 -31.67 -6.58 -10.24
C ALA A 564 -32.00 -5.88 -8.90
N ASP A 565 -32.89 -6.46 -8.10
CA ASP A 565 -33.22 -5.97 -6.77
C ASP A 565 -32.13 -6.29 -5.74
N HIS A 566 -31.28 -7.30 -5.93
CA HIS A 566 -30.10 -7.56 -5.09
C HIS A 566 -29.12 -6.40 -5.14
N TRP A 567 -28.75 -5.97 -6.33
CA TRP A 567 -27.84 -4.84 -6.54
C TRP A 567 -28.43 -3.52 -6.00
N PHE A 568 -29.76 -3.40 -5.99
CA PHE A 568 -30.44 -2.32 -5.28
C PHE A 568 -30.32 -2.47 -3.75
N ARG A 569 -30.68 -3.63 -3.18
CA ARG A 569 -30.58 -3.93 -1.74
C ARG A 569 -29.16 -3.70 -1.22
N ALA A 570 -28.13 -4.14 -1.93
CA ALA A 570 -26.72 -4.00 -1.57
C ALA A 570 -26.28 -2.54 -1.45
N MET A 571 -26.75 -1.65 -2.32
CA MET A 571 -26.47 -0.21 -2.25
C MET A 571 -27.41 0.58 -1.34
N ARG A 572 -28.59 0.03 -1.02
CA ARG A 572 -29.66 0.70 -0.25
C ARG A 572 -29.62 0.39 1.25
N GLY A 573 -29.16 -0.79 1.63
CA GLY A 573 -28.99 -1.24 3.02
C GLY A 573 -27.57 -1.04 3.53
N THR A 574 -27.41 -1.05 4.86
CA THR A 574 -26.14 -0.87 5.57
C THR A 574 -25.09 -1.92 5.18
N ALA A 575 -23.87 -1.47 4.84
CA ALA A 575 -22.76 -2.37 4.56
C ALA A 575 -22.12 -2.90 5.88
N ARG A 576 -22.24 -4.20 6.12
CA ARG A 576 -21.88 -4.94 7.34
C ARG A 576 -20.46 -5.53 7.28
N PHE A 577 -19.48 -4.74 6.87
CA PHE A 577 -18.12 -5.22 6.61
C PHE A 577 -17.44 -5.83 7.84
N HIS A 578 -17.58 -5.17 9.00
CA HIS A 578 -17.11 -5.69 10.30
C HIS A 578 -17.60 -7.12 10.56
N ASP A 579 -18.90 -7.36 10.41
CA ASP A 579 -19.54 -8.64 10.74
C ASP A 579 -19.09 -9.77 9.79
N VAL A 580 -18.85 -9.45 8.51
CA VAL A 580 -18.30 -10.40 7.53
C VAL A 580 -16.87 -10.79 7.90
N VAL A 581 -16.02 -9.80 8.22
CA VAL A 581 -14.63 -10.05 8.62
C VAL A 581 -14.57 -10.80 9.96
N ALA A 582 -15.41 -10.44 10.93
CA ALA A 582 -15.55 -11.12 12.21
C ALA A 582 -15.96 -12.59 12.05
N GLY A 583 -16.91 -12.88 11.15
CA GLY A 583 -17.30 -14.25 10.80
C GLY A 583 -16.16 -15.06 10.18
N LEU A 584 -15.39 -14.46 9.27
CA LEU A 584 -14.25 -15.11 8.60
C LEU A 584 -13.09 -15.39 9.56
N LEU A 585 -12.75 -14.44 10.44
CA LEU A 585 -11.76 -14.61 11.52
C LEU A 585 -12.20 -15.71 12.50
N SER A 586 -13.49 -15.74 12.85
CA SER A 586 -14.07 -16.78 13.73
C SER A 586 -14.07 -18.16 13.07
N ALA A 587 -14.15 -18.23 11.74
CA ALA A 587 -13.97 -19.45 10.95
C ALA A 587 -12.48 -19.87 10.79
N GLY A 588 -11.54 -19.07 11.28
CA GLY A 588 -10.10 -19.37 11.33
C GLY A 588 -9.23 -18.67 10.28
N HIS A 589 -9.83 -17.91 9.35
CA HIS A 589 -9.10 -17.21 8.30
C HIS A 589 -8.26 -16.05 8.85
N ARG A 590 -6.94 -16.08 8.64
CA ARG A 590 -6.02 -15.02 9.10
C ARG A 590 -5.48 -14.12 8.00
N LEU A 591 -5.45 -14.58 6.75
CA LEU A 591 -4.65 -13.97 5.69
C LEU A 591 -5.58 -13.27 4.69
N PHE A 592 -5.70 -11.96 4.85
CA PHE A 592 -6.52 -11.10 3.98
C PHE A 592 -5.61 -10.38 2.98
N VAL A 593 -6.09 -10.25 1.74
CA VAL A 593 -5.38 -9.56 0.66
C VAL A 593 -6.32 -8.50 0.10
N GLU A 594 -5.96 -7.23 0.23
CA GLU A 594 -6.74 -6.14 -0.37
C GLU A 594 -6.40 -6.02 -1.86
N ILE A 595 -7.40 -6.34 -2.70
CA ILE A 595 -7.31 -6.36 -4.16
C ILE A 595 -7.66 -4.96 -4.67
N SER A 596 -6.75 -4.00 -4.46
CA SER A 596 -7.01 -2.57 -4.68
C SER A 596 -5.76 -1.80 -5.17
N PRO A 597 -5.94 -0.62 -5.81
CA PRO A 597 -4.83 0.26 -6.20
C PRO A 597 -4.16 1.02 -5.04
N HIS A 598 -4.70 0.91 -3.82
CA HIS A 598 -4.20 1.48 -2.57
C HIS A 598 -5.01 0.90 -1.39
N PRO A 599 -4.39 0.46 -0.27
CA PRO A 599 -5.14 -0.09 0.87
C PRO A 599 -6.05 0.96 1.52
N VAL A 600 -7.31 0.59 1.75
CA VAL A 600 -8.31 1.44 2.45
C VAL A 600 -9.16 0.68 3.48
N LEU A 601 -9.09 -0.65 3.53
CA LEU A 601 -9.80 -1.50 4.49
C LEU A 601 -8.87 -2.24 5.47
N ALA A 602 -7.55 -2.26 5.25
CA ALA A 602 -6.60 -2.94 6.13
C ALA A 602 -6.79 -2.63 7.62
N MET A 603 -6.79 -1.35 8.00
CA MET A 603 -7.04 -0.91 9.39
C MET A 603 -8.40 -1.37 9.96
N SER A 604 -9.41 -1.57 9.11
CA SER A 604 -10.74 -2.02 9.54
C SER A 604 -10.78 -3.53 9.80
N ILE A 605 -9.97 -4.30 9.06
CA ILE A 605 -9.73 -5.72 9.28
C ILE A 605 -8.91 -5.92 10.56
N GLU A 606 -7.86 -5.11 10.75
CA GLU A 606 -7.00 -5.11 11.94
C GLU A 606 -7.77 -4.73 13.22
N ASP A 607 -8.57 -3.66 13.21
CA ASP A 607 -9.46 -3.25 14.32
C ASP A 607 -10.48 -4.34 14.68
N THR A 608 -11.03 -5.01 13.66
CA THR A 608 -11.94 -6.17 13.85
C THR A 608 -11.22 -7.38 14.45
N ALA A 609 -9.98 -7.67 14.04
CA ALA A 609 -9.21 -8.78 14.57
C ALA A 609 -8.73 -8.54 16.01
N ALA A 610 -8.28 -7.32 16.32
CA ALA A 610 -7.89 -6.90 17.66
C ALA A 610 -9.05 -7.02 18.65
N HIS A 611 -10.26 -6.61 18.25
CA HIS A 611 -11.48 -6.73 19.07
C HIS A 611 -11.89 -8.19 19.37
N LEU A 612 -11.52 -9.14 18.49
CA LEU A 612 -11.80 -10.57 18.67
C LEU A 612 -10.63 -11.35 19.28
N GLU A 613 -9.56 -10.65 19.70
CA GLU A 613 -8.29 -11.20 20.18
C GLU A 613 -7.68 -12.23 19.21
N ARG A 614 -7.67 -11.91 17.90
CA ARG A 614 -7.16 -12.79 16.83
C ARG A 614 -5.94 -12.20 16.10
N ASP A 615 -4.98 -13.07 15.82
CA ASP A 615 -3.90 -12.77 14.87
C ASP A 615 -4.48 -12.62 13.45
N VAL A 616 -4.12 -11.55 12.76
CA VAL A 616 -4.46 -11.31 11.36
C VAL A 616 -3.24 -10.82 10.60
N VAL A 617 -3.21 -11.09 9.30
CA VAL A 617 -2.24 -10.57 8.34
C VAL A 617 -3.04 -9.94 7.22
N VAL A 618 -2.80 -8.66 6.93
CA VAL A 618 -3.44 -7.97 5.81
C VAL A 618 -2.37 -7.48 4.84
N LEU A 619 -2.44 -7.97 3.61
CA LEU A 619 -1.51 -7.61 2.53
C LEU A 619 -2.18 -6.62 1.58
N ASP A 620 -1.46 -5.58 1.17
CA ASP A 620 -1.90 -4.71 0.07
C ASP A 620 -1.32 -5.17 -1.27
N THR A 621 -2.08 -5.02 -2.37
CA THR A 621 -1.62 -5.42 -3.71
C THR A 621 -0.85 -4.32 -4.42
N MET A 622 -1.25 -3.07 -4.20
CA MET A 622 -0.65 -1.86 -4.77
C MET A 622 -0.76 -0.71 -3.76
N ARG A 623 0.12 0.28 -3.87
CA ARG A 623 0.03 1.53 -3.10
C ARG A 623 0.24 2.71 -4.04
N ARG A 624 -0.41 3.84 -3.76
CA ARG A 624 -0.07 5.13 -4.37
C ARG A 624 1.42 5.39 -4.15
N ASP A 625 2.10 5.89 -5.18
CA ASP A 625 3.54 6.22 -5.19
C ASP A 625 4.49 5.02 -5.01
N ASP A 626 3.98 3.79 -4.91
CA ASP A 626 4.72 2.51 -4.98
C ASP A 626 3.79 1.43 -5.57
N ALA A 627 3.63 1.47 -6.90
CA ALA A 627 2.64 0.69 -7.64
C ALA A 627 3.27 -0.33 -8.60
N GLY A 628 4.58 -0.53 -8.48
CA GLY A 628 5.37 -1.39 -9.35
C GLY A 628 5.31 -2.86 -8.97
N ALA A 629 5.89 -3.70 -9.84
CA ALA A 629 5.98 -5.14 -9.61
C ALA A 629 6.75 -5.48 -8.32
N GLY A 630 7.63 -4.61 -7.80
CA GLY A 630 8.33 -4.82 -6.53
C GLY A 630 7.38 -5.04 -5.35
N ARG A 631 6.37 -4.17 -5.19
CA ARG A 631 5.33 -4.32 -4.16
C ARG A 631 4.50 -5.59 -4.36
N TYR A 632 4.06 -5.86 -5.58
CA TYR A 632 3.24 -7.05 -5.87
C TYR A 632 4.03 -8.36 -5.60
N VAL A 633 5.28 -8.44 -6.04
CA VAL A 633 6.17 -9.58 -5.78
C VAL A 633 6.48 -9.73 -4.28
N ARG A 634 6.63 -8.63 -3.55
CA ARG A 634 6.73 -8.63 -2.08
C ARG A 634 5.46 -9.20 -1.43
N ALA A 635 4.26 -8.76 -1.84
CA ALA A 635 2.99 -9.25 -1.30
C ALA A 635 2.79 -10.77 -1.56
N LEU A 636 3.20 -11.28 -2.72
CA LEU A 636 3.20 -12.73 -2.99
C LEU A 636 4.13 -13.50 -2.05
N ALA A 637 5.34 -12.97 -1.81
CA ALA A 637 6.28 -13.57 -0.89
C ALA A 637 5.81 -13.48 0.58
N GLU A 638 5.15 -12.39 1.00
CA GLU A 638 4.54 -12.25 2.33
C GLU A 638 3.37 -13.25 2.50
N ALA A 639 2.55 -13.47 1.48
CA ALA A 639 1.50 -14.50 1.53
C ALA A 639 2.11 -15.90 1.78
N GLN A 640 3.16 -16.27 1.05
CA GLN A 640 3.88 -17.54 1.27
C GLN A 640 4.59 -17.57 2.63
N LEU A 641 5.16 -16.46 3.09
CA LEU A 641 5.80 -16.30 4.40
C LEU A 641 4.82 -16.66 5.54
N HIS A 642 3.60 -16.13 5.48
CA HIS A 642 2.54 -16.44 6.44
C HIS A 642 1.84 -17.78 6.20
N GLY A 643 2.23 -18.51 5.15
CA GLY A 643 1.98 -19.94 4.97
C GLY A 643 1.10 -20.33 3.80
N ALA A 644 0.63 -19.38 2.99
CA ALA A 644 -0.13 -19.69 1.78
C ALA A 644 0.64 -20.61 0.83
N ASP A 645 -0.10 -21.35 0.00
CA ASP A 645 0.48 -22.20 -1.03
C ASP A 645 1.46 -21.40 -1.90
N PRO A 646 2.66 -21.94 -2.22
CA PRO A 646 3.67 -21.21 -2.97
C PRO A 646 3.13 -20.69 -4.31
N PRO A 647 3.31 -19.39 -4.62
CA PRO A 647 3.05 -18.86 -5.96
C PRO A 647 3.79 -19.65 -7.04
N ASP A 648 3.28 -19.60 -8.28
CA ASP A 648 4.07 -20.01 -9.45
C ASP A 648 5.19 -18.99 -9.70
N TRP A 649 6.29 -19.17 -8.98
CA TRP A 649 7.48 -18.35 -9.10
C TRP A 649 8.08 -18.33 -10.50
N SER A 650 7.76 -19.29 -11.37
CA SER A 650 8.19 -19.28 -12.78
C SER A 650 7.34 -18.33 -13.65
N ALA A 651 6.07 -18.12 -13.29
CA ALA A 651 5.25 -17.05 -13.87
C ALA A 651 5.58 -15.67 -13.27
N VAL A 652 5.93 -15.61 -11.97
CA VAL A 652 6.31 -14.36 -11.28
C VAL A 652 7.67 -13.84 -11.77
N LEU A 653 8.68 -14.70 -11.90
CA LEU A 653 10.06 -14.35 -12.28
C LEU A 653 10.52 -15.16 -13.52
N PRO A 654 9.93 -14.94 -14.72
CA PRO A 654 10.07 -15.84 -15.88
C PRO A 654 11.45 -15.85 -16.55
N SER A 655 12.37 -14.96 -16.15
CA SER A 655 13.77 -14.93 -16.61
C SER A 655 14.76 -15.41 -15.55
N ALA A 656 14.29 -15.84 -14.36
CA ALA A 656 15.16 -16.28 -13.27
C ALA A 656 15.59 -17.75 -13.39
N ALA A 657 16.83 -18.03 -13.03
CA ALA A 657 17.42 -19.37 -13.02
C ALA A 657 17.51 -19.94 -11.58
N ARG A 658 17.53 -21.27 -11.46
CA ARG A 658 17.87 -21.92 -10.19
C ARG A 658 19.38 -21.91 -9.99
N VAL A 659 19.85 -21.42 -8.84
CA VAL A 659 21.28 -21.30 -8.49
C VAL A 659 21.67 -22.13 -7.28
N THR A 660 22.97 -22.47 -7.16
CA THR A 660 23.49 -23.34 -6.09
C THR A 660 23.69 -22.57 -4.78
N LEU A 661 22.59 -22.25 -4.10
CA LEU A 661 22.60 -21.66 -2.76
C LEU A 661 23.16 -22.63 -1.71
N PRO A 662 23.71 -22.14 -0.58
CA PRO A 662 24.27 -22.98 0.46
C PRO A 662 23.23 -23.96 1.04
N PRO A 663 23.67 -25.13 1.56
CA PRO A 663 22.80 -26.05 2.25
C PRO A 663 22.44 -25.51 3.64
N TYR A 664 21.22 -25.82 4.10
CA TYR A 664 20.86 -25.61 5.51
C TYR A 664 21.73 -26.52 6.39
N ARG A 665 22.37 -25.94 7.41
CA ARG A 665 23.14 -26.70 8.40
C ARG A 665 22.18 -27.21 9.46
N PHE A 666 21.89 -28.50 9.44
CA PHE A 666 21.15 -29.15 10.52
C PHE A 666 21.92 -29.01 11.84
N GLU A 667 21.22 -28.56 12.87
CA GLU A 667 21.72 -28.51 14.24
C GLU A 667 21.93 -29.95 14.69
N ARG A 668 23.20 -30.31 14.98
CA ARG A 668 23.54 -31.64 15.49
C ARG A 668 23.26 -31.65 16.98
N ASP A 669 22.04 -32.01 17.33
CA ASP A 669 21.66 -32.29 18.71
C ASP A 669 22.40 -33.54 19.19
N THR A 670 23.42 -33.36 20.04
CA THR A 670 24.22 -34.46 20.59
C THR A 670 23.50 -35.13 21.77
N ARG A 671 22.29 -35.62 21.51
CA ARG A 671 21.52 -36.46 22.43
C ARG A 671 21.68 -37.91 22.03
N GLU A 672 22.63 -38.59 22.66
CA GLU A 672 22.71 -40.06 22.62
C GLU A 672 21.53 -40.64 23.44
N GLY A 673 20.40 -40.82 22.76
CA GLY A 673 19.30 -41.72 23.13
C GLY A 673 18.65 -41.52 24.50
N ASP A 674 17.66 -40.62 24.59
CA ASP A 674 16.30 -41.05 24.94
C ASP A 674 15.23 -40.00 24.54
N GLY A 675 13.99 -40.44 24.35
CA GLY A 675 12.78 -39.60 24.27
C GLY A 675 12.54 -38.85 22.95
N ALA A 676 11.28 -38.77 22.53
CA ALA A 676 10.82 -37.88 21.45
C ALA A 676 10.57 -36.45 21.98
N GLU A 677 10.53 -35.46 21.07
CA GLU A 677 10.21 -34.06 21.38
C GLU A 677 8.75 -33.92 21.88
N GLY A 678 8.55 -33.97 23.20
CA GLY A 678 7.31 -33.60 23.88
C GLY A 678 7.18 -32.10 24.12
N ASP A 679 6.00 -31.67 24.58
CA ASP A 679 5.75 -30.29 25.02
C ASP A 679 6.80 -29.85 26.07
N GLY A 680 7.20 -28.58 26.07
CA GLY A 680 8.08 -28.03 27.10
C GLY A 680 7.51 -28.20 28.51
N ALA A 681 6.17 -28.19 28.64
CA ALA A 681 5.49 -28.52 29.88
C ALA A 681 5.66 -30.00 30.28
N ASP A 682 5.66 -30.94 29.32
CA ASP A 682 5.91 -32.36 29.58
C ASP A 682 7.38 -32.64 29.91
N ALA A 683 8.33 -31.97 29.24
CA ALA A 683 9.75 -32.08 29.56
C ALA A 683 10.05 -31.56 30.98
N LEU A 684 9.46 -30.43 31.38
CA LEU A 684 9.60 -29.90 32.73
C LEU A 684 8.88 -30.76 33.78
N ARG A 685 7.68 -31.27 33.47
CA ARG A 685 6.93 -32.23 34.28
C ARG A 685 7.75 -33.50 34.52
N ALA A 686 8.33 -34.10 33.47
CA ALA A 686 9.17 -35.29 33.57
C ALA A 686 10.38 -35.06 34.49
N ARG A 687 11.11 -33.94 34.29
CA ARG A 687 12.24 -33.54 35.15
C ARG A 687 11.85 -33.39 36.64
N LEU A 688 10.65 -32.89 36.93
CA LEU A 688 10.18 -32.70 38.31
C LEU A 688 9.47 -33.92 38.91
N THR A 689 9.07 -34.92 38.12
CA THR A 689 8.31 -36.09 38.60
C THR A 689 9.08 -36.94 39.60
N GLY A 690 10.42 -37.02 39.49
CA GLY A 690 11.26 -37.78 40.41
C GLY A 690 11.48 -37.15 41.80
N HIS A 691 11.12 -35.87 41.98
CA HIS A 691 11.36 -35.12 43.21
C HIS A 691 10.19 -35.18 44.20
N ARG A 692 10.47 -34.96 45.50
CA ARG A 692 9.42 -34.74 46.54
C ARG A 692 8.70 -33.39 46.33
N PRO A 693 7.49 -33.17 46.89
CA PRO A 693 6.76 -31.92 46.69
C PRO A 693 7.55 -30.65 47.05
N ASP A 694 8.30 -30.67 48.16
CA ASP A 694 9.11 -29.53 48.60
C ASP A 694 10.31 -29.30 47.67
N GLU A 695 11.02 -30.38 47.31
CA GLU A 695 12.11 -30.37 46.33
C GLU A 695 11.65 -29.82 44.95
N ARG A 696 10.41 -30.12 44.53
CA ARG A 696 9.82 -29.55 43.30
C ARG A 696 9.59 -28.04 43.43
N ALA A 697 9.18 -27.57 44.60
CA ALA A 697 9.00 -26.15 44.86
C ALA A 697 10.34 -25.41 44.81
N ASP A 698 11.39 -25.95 45.43
CA ASP A 698 12.74 -25.36 45.39
C ASP A 698 13.35 -25.37 43.97
N GLN A 699 13.19 -26.47 43.22
CA GLN A 699 13.58 -26.52 41.80
C GLN A 699 12.79 -25.53 40.93
N ALA A 700 11.51 -25.27 41.25
CA ALA A 700 10.71 -24.26 40.56
C ALA A 700 11.10 -22.82 40.97
N VAL A 701 11.51 -22.59 42.23
CA VAL A 701 12.11 -21.30 42.65
C VAL A 701 13.40 -21.06 41.89
N GLN A 702 14.27 -22.06 41.73
CA GLN A 702 15.48 -21.93 40.93
C GLN A 702 15.18 -21.66 39.44
N LEU A 703 14.12 -22.23 38.88
CA LEU A 703 13.68 -21.91 37.52
C LEU A 703 13.16 -20.46 37.40
N VAL A 704 12.48 -19.94 38.41
CA VAL A 704 12.05 -18.54 38.45
C VAL A 704 13.25 -17.61 38.59
N ALA A 705 14.19 -17.92 39.49
CA ALA A 705 15.46 -17.23 39.66
C ALA A 705 16.27 -17.16 38.33
N ASP A 706 16.33 -18.27 37.59
CA ASP A 706 16.97 -18.36 36.27
C ASP A 706 16.27 -17.50 35.19
N ALA A 707 14.98 -17.23 35.33
CA ALA A 707 14.23 -16.35 34.44
C ALA A 707 14.42 -14.86 34.76
N LEU A 708 14.85 -14.50 35.99
CA LEU A 708 15.20 -13.13 36.39
C LEU A 708 16.58 -12.70 35.87
N GLY A 709 17.49 -13.64 35.60
CA GLY A 709 18.88 -13.36 35.21
C GLY A 709 19.85 -13.38 36.40
N PRO A 710 21.14 -13.02 36.20
CA PRO A 710 22.20 -13.24 37.21
C PRO A 710 21.93 -12.55 38.56
N GLU A 711 21.60 -11.26 38.54
CA GLU A 711 21.36 -10.44 39.74
C GLU A 711 20.09 -10.89 40.47
N GLY A 712 19.01 -11.16 39.72
CA GLY A 712 17.78 -11.71 40.28
C GLY A 712 17.92 -13.13 40.81
N ARG A 713 18.86 -13.93 40.28
CA ARG A 713 19.19 -15.26 40.83
C ARG A 713 19.84 -15.15 42.20
N GLU A 714 20.79 -14.24 42.38
CA GLU A 714 21.42 -13.99 43.68
C GLU A 714 20.40 -13.48 44.70
N ALA A 715 19.53 -12.53 44.32
CA ALA A 715 18.52 -12.00 45.22
C ALA A 715 17.42 -13.02 45.59
N ALA A 716 16.95 -13.85 44.64
CA ALA A 716 15.96 -14.90 44.91
C ALA A 716 16.54 -16.08 45.71
N ALA A 717 17.87 -16.29 45.68
CA ALA A 717 18.55 -17.23 46.56
C ALA A 717 18.76 -16.68 47.98
N ALA A 718 18.89 -15.35 48.13
CA ALA A 718 18.98 -14.68 49.43
C ALA A 718 17.62 -14.59 50.15
N ASP A 719 16.55 -14.27 49.44
CA ASP A 719 15.18 -14.28 49.95
C ASP A 719 14.15 -14.65 48.85
N PRO A 720 13.62 -15.89 48.84
CA PRO A 720 12.65 -16.34 47.84
C PRO A 720 11.21 -15.88 48.11
N ASP A 721 10.91 -15.27 49.26
CA ASP A 721 9.61 -14.67 49.58
C ASP A 721 9.60 -13.14 49.42
N ARG A 722 10.72 -12.55 48.94
CA ARG A 722 10.82 -11.13 48.63
C ARG A 722 10.06 -10.74 47.36
N ASP A 723 9.31 -9.64 47.42
CA ASP A 723 8.53 -9.10 46.28
C ASP A 723 9.44 -8.74 45.09
N PHE A 724 9.07 -9.16 43.87
CA PHE A 724 9.79 -8.85 42.63
C PHE A 724 10.02 -7.35 42.42
N ARG A 725 9.06 -6.48 42.83
CA ARG A 725 9.22 -5.02 42.75
C ARG A 725 10.42 -4.51 43.55
N SER A 726 10.68 -5.12 44.71
CA SER A 726 11.85 -4.80 45.55
C SER A 726 13.16 -5.41 45.03
N LEU A 727 13.12 -6.16 43.93
CA LEU A 727 14.25 -6.68 43.17
C LEU A 727 14.53 -5.84 41.90
N GLY A 728 13.97 -4.63 41.80
CA GLY A 728 14.10 -3.77 40.62
C GLY A 728 13.26 -4.21 39.42
N LEU A 729 12.29 -5.13 39.60
CA LEU A 729 11.50 -5.63 38.47
C LEU A 729 10.38 -4.65 38.08
N ASP A 730 10.66 -3.86 37.06
CA ASP A 730 9.73 -2.93 36.41
C ASP A 730 8.71 -3.65 35.52
N SER A 731 7.76 -2.91 34.93
CA SER A 731 6.75 -3.46 34.02
C SER A 731 7.33 -4.12 32.76
N ALA A 732 8.42 -3.61 32.19
CA ALA A 732 9.10 -4.23 31.06
C ALA A 732 9.88 -5.49 31.51
N GLY A 733 10.52 -5.43 32.68
CA GLY A 733 11.12 -6.56 33.38
C GLY A 733 10.13 -7.70 33.60
N ALA A 734 8.94 -7.42 34.12
CA ALA A 734 7.89 -8.41 34.32
C ALA A 734 7.45 -9.09 33.02
N VAL A 735 7.32 -8.35 31.91
CA VAL A 735 7.01 -8.93 30.59
C VAL A 735 8.17 -9.78 30.05
N ARG A 736 9.42 -9.35 30.24
CA ARG A 736 10.65 -10.06 29.86
C ARG A 736 10.80 -11.37 30.64
N VAL A 737 10.61 -11.35 31.96
CA VAL A 737 10.65 -12.53 32.83
C VAL A 737 9.48 -13.46 32.52
N ARG A 738 8.26 -12.95 32.31
CA ARG A 738 7.12 -13.79 31.88
C ARG A 738 7.41 -14.49 30.56
N ARG A 739 7.93 -13.78 29.54
CA ARG A 739 8.35 -14.37 28.27
C ARG A 739 9.39 -15.47 28.51
N ARG A 740 10.39 -15.20 29.36
CA ARG A 740 11.45 -16.17 29.68
C ARG A 740 10.93 -17.40 30.43
N LEU A 741 9.94 -17.25 31.31
CA LEU A 741 9.26 -18.37 31.97
C LEU A 741 8.45 -19.21 30.98
N VAL A 742 7.73 -18.59 30.03
CA VAL A 742 7.03 -19.34 28.97
C VAL A 742 8.03 -20.12 28.12
N GLU A 743 9.18 -19.52 27.75
CA GLU A 743 10.28 -20.20 27.05
C GLU A 743 10.90 -21.36 27.85
N LEU A 744 11.07 -21.22 29.17
CA LEU A 744 11.71 -22.22 30.03
C LEU A 744 10.77 -23.33 30.54
N THR A 745 9.45 -23.14 30.44
CA THR A 745 8.45 -24.07 31.02
C THR A 745 7.46 -24.64 30.01
N GLY A 746 7.31 -24.06 28.82
CA GLY A 746 6.22 -24.37 27.89
C GLY A 746 4.82 -23.95 28.37
N LEU A 747 4.67 -23.51 29.62
CA LEU A 747 3.37 -23.19 30.21
C LEU A 747 2.79 -21.88 29.67
N ARG A 748 1.49 -21.86 29.38
CA ARG A 748 0.73 -20.63 29.21
C ARG A 748 0.56 -19.94 30.57
N LEU A 749 1.31 -18.87 30.80
CA LEU A 749 1.19 -17.98 31.97
C LEU A 749 0.45 -16.69 31.55
N PRO A 750 -0.60 -16.26 32.29
CA PRO A 750 -1.32 -15.02 31.98
C PRO A 750 -0.42 -13.79 32.16
N VAL A 751 -0.79 -12.68 31.53
CA VAL A 751 -0.05 -11.41 31.60
C VAL A 751 0.18 -10.95 33.05
N THR A 752 -0.80 -11.22 33.91
CA THR A 752 -0.86 -10.88 35.33
C THR A 752 -0.02 -11.77 36.26
N ALA A 753 0.55 -12.90 35.80
CA ALA A 753 1.08 -13.95 36.68
C ALA A 753 2.14 -13.49 37.70
N LEU A 754 2.95 -12.48 37.38
CA LEU A 754 3.98 -11.90 38.27
C LEU A 754 3.43 -10.85 39.25
N PHE A 755 2.16 -10.46 39.10
CA PHE A 755 1.41 -9.60 40.02
C PHE A 755 0.46 -10.44 40.88
N ASP A 756 -0.18 -11.46 40.30
CA ASP A 756 -0.99 -12.47 41.00
C ASP A 756 -0.16 -13.28 42.01
N HIS A 757 1.13 -13.47 41.69
CA HIS A 757 2.11 -14.21 42.48
C HIS A 757 3.41 -13.39 42.59
N PRO A 758 3.48 -12.39 43.49
CA PRO A 758 4.48 -11.32 43.42
C PRO A 758 5.86 -11.68 43.99
N THR A 759 6.06 -12.92 44.46
CA THR A 759 7.34 -13.42 45.00
C THR A 759 7.84 -14.64 44.20
N PRO A 760 9.16 -14.91 44.16
CA PRO A 760 9.71 -16.11 43.52
C PRO A 760 9.04 -17.41 43.98
N ARG A 761 8.81 -17.58 45.29
CA ARG A 761 8.17 -18.76 45.87
C ARG A 761 6.68 -18.87 45.56
N ALA A 762 5.95 -17.75 45.48
CA ALA A 762 4.54 -17.77 45.07
C ALA A 762 4.41 -18.23 43.61
N LEU A 763 5.22 -17.67 42.71
CA LEU A 763 5.19 -18.00 41.28
C LEU A 763 5.67 -19.43 40.99
N ALA A 764 6.68 -19.90 41.73
CA ALA A 764 7.15 -21.29 41.68
C ALA A 764 6.04 -22.28 42.07
N ARG A 765 5.27 -22.00 43.13
CA ARG A 765 4.11 -22.82 43.54
C ARG A 765 3.04 -22.88 42.44
N GLU A 766 2.74 -21.76 41.77
CA GLU A 766 1.81 -21.74 40.65
C GLU A 766 2.29 -22.58 39.45
N ILE A 767 3.58 -22.50 39.11
CA ILE A 767 4.19 -23.33 38.06
C ILE A 767 4.05 -24.82 38.39
N VAL A 768 4.36 -25.23 39.62
CA VAL A 768 4.19 -26.63 40.08
C VAL A 768 2.71 -27.05 40.04
N ARG A 769 1.78 -26.17 40.47
CA ARG A 769 0.33 -26.44 40.44
C ARG A 769 -0.21 -26.59 39.02
N ARG A 770 0.29 -25.82 38.04
CA ARG A 770 -0.07 -25.98 36.61
C ARG A 770 0.51 -27.26 36.00
N LEU A 771 1.68 -27.72 36.44
CA LEU A 771 2.30 -28.93 35.93
C LEU A 771 1.67 -30.22 36.48
N PHE A 772 1.37 -30.27 37.79
CA PHE A 772 0.95 -31.49 38.49
C PHE A 772 -0.50 -31.50 38.96
N GLY A 773 -1.25 -30.41 38.78
CA GLY A 773 -2.55 -30.21 39.40
C GLY A 773 -2.44 -29.78 40.86
N ALA A 774 -3.58 -29.55 41.50
CA ALA A 774 -3.62 -29.20 42.92
C ALA A 774 -3.46 -30.46 43.78
N ALA A 775 -2.39 -30.51 44.59
CA ALA A 775 -2.38 -31.36 45.77
C ALA A 775 -3.42 -30.83 46.78
N PRO A 776 -4.14 -31.69 47.52
CA PRO A 776 -5.06 -31.24 48.55
C PRO A 776 -4.28 -30.63 49.73
N GLU A 777 -4.52 -29.36 50.04
CA GLU A 777 -3.89 -28.73 51.20
C GLU A 777 -4.33 -29.39 52.51
N PRO A 778 -3.41 -29.58 53.48
CA PRO A 778 -3.78 -29.91 54.85
C PRO A 778 -4.53 -28.73 55.46
N ARG A 779 -5.84 -28.90 55.70
CA ARG A 779 -6.65 -27.94 56.46
C ARG A 779 -6.07 -27.77 57.87
N THR A 780 -5.22 -26.76 58.04
CA THR A 780 -4.70 -26.37 59.35
C THR A 780 -5.70 -25.39 59.99
N ALA A 781 -6.10 -25.66 61.23
CA ALA A 781 -7.25 -25.02 61.84
C ALA A 781 -7.00 -23.55 62.21
N ALA A 782 -8.07 -22.76 62.26
CA ALA A 782 -8.02 -21.38 62.71
C ALA A 782 -7.66 -21.29 64.21
N LEU A 783 -6.85 -20.30 64.57
CA LEU A 783 -6.88 -19.69 65.90
C LEU A 783 -7.06 -18.18 65.77
N THR A 784 -7.92 -17.64 66.62
CA THR A 784 -8.46 -16.28 66.54
C THR A 784 -7.71 -15.29 67.42
N THR A 785 -7.64 -14.03 67.00
CA THR A 785 -7.61 -12.87 67.92
C THR A 785 -8.66 -11.83 67.54
N THR A 786 -9.82 -11.93 68.19
CA THR A 786 -10.67 -10.81 68.69
C THR A 786 -11.07 -9.66 67.76
N SER A 787 -12.39 -9.60 67.48
CA SER A 787 -13.19 -8.40 67.17
C SER A 787 -13.33 -7.47 68.42
N PRO A 788 -14.05 -6.30 68.45
CA PRO A 788 -15.46 -6.09 68.00
C PRO A 788 -15.73 -4.64 67.43
N PRO A 789 -16.95 -4.03 67.43
CA PRO A 789 -17.72 -3.94 66.17
C PRO A 789 -18.54 -2.64 65.86
N GLY A 790 -18.97 -2.52 64.60
CA GLY A 790 -20.25 -1.89 64.20
C GLY A 790 -20.25 -0.37 63.92
N PRO A 791 -21.42 0.22 63.55
CA PRO A 791 -22.76 -0.40 63.40
C PRO A 791 -23.20 -0.64 61.93
N ARG A 792 -24.33 -1.34 61.76
CA ARG A 792 -25.10 -1.43 60.49
C ARG A 792 -26.34 -0.53 60.55
N ALA A 793 -26.76 -0.01 59.40
CA ALA A 793 -28.16 0.25 59.02
C ALA A 793 -28.20 0.79 57.57
N GLU A 794 -29.25 0.64 56.76
CA GLU A 794 -30.16 -0.50 56.53
C GLU A 794 -30.91 -0.23 55.21
N GLY A 795 -31.29 -1.25 54.44
CA GLY A 795 -31.98 -1.03 53.16
C GLY A 795 -31.96 -2.25 52.24
N ALA A 796 -33.05 -3.00 52.21
CA ALA A 796 -33.20 -4.16 51.35
C ALA A 796 -34.25 -3.91 50.25
N THR A 797 -34.00 -4.45 49.05
CA THR A 797 -35.01 -5.15 48.25
C THR A 797 -34.34 -6.09 47.24
N SER A 798 -35.06 -7.15 46.89
CA SER A 798 -34.70 -8.17 45.90
C SER A 798 -35.28 -7.88 44.52
N GLY A 799 -34.61 -8.29 43.43
CA GLY A 799 -35.21 -8.36 42.10
C GLY A 799 -34.19 -8.67 40.99
N ASP A 800 -34.52 -9.60 40.10
CA ASP A 800 -33.65 -10.10 39.03
C ASP A 800 -33.09 -9.03 38.08
N SER A 801 -31.82 -9.18 37.70
CA SER A 801 -31.40 -9.17 36.29
C SER A 801 -29.97 -9.69 36.14
N ALA A 802 -29.73 -10.52 35.12
CA ALA A 802 -28.40 -11.06 34.82
C ALA A 802 -27.62 -10.09 33.91
N ALA A 803 -26.80 -9.22 34.51
CA ALA A 803 -25.93 -8.29 33.77
C ALA A 803 -24.67 -7.95 34.58
N GLY A 804 -23.58 -7.65 33.85
CA GLY A 804 -22.37 -7.02 34.40
C GLY A 804 -21.40 -7.95 35.13
N VAL A 805 -20.25 -8.22 34.51
CA VAL A 805 -19.00 -8.32 35.29
C VAL A 805 -18.76 -6.91 35.86
N PRO A 806 -18.57 -6.73 37.18
CA PRO A 806 -18.31 -5.40 37.73
C PRO A 806 -17.01 -4.85 37.15
N HIS A 807 -17.06 -3.65 36.56
CA HIS A 807 -15.85 -2.84 36.38
C HIS A 807 -15.37 -2.43 37.76
N GLU A 808 -14.31 -3.09 38.25
CA GLU A 808 -13.66 -2.72 39.49
C GLU A 808 -13.10 -1.28 39.34
N PRO A 809 -13.53 -0.32 40.19
CA PRO A 809 -13.24 1.09 39.95
C PRO A 809 -11.75 1.36 40.17
N VAL A 810 -11.06 1.79 39.11
CA VAL A 810 -9.63 2.12 39.15
C VAL A 810 -9.40 3.31 40.09
N ALA A 811 -8.96 3.01 41.31
CA ALA A 811 -8.61 4.03 42.30
C ALA A 811 -7.28 4.70 41.91
N ILE A 812 -7.35 5.97 41.49
CA ILE A 812 -6.16 6.82 41.35
C ILE A 812 -5.70 7.21 42.77
N VAL A 813 -4.88 6.34 43.37
CA VAL A 813 -4.35 6.51 44.74
C VAL A 813 -3.26 7.59 44.86
N GLY A 814 -2.83 8.17 43.75
CA GLY A 814 -1.88 9.27 43.67
C GLY A 814 -1.57 9.64 42.22
N MET A 815 -1.08 10.86 42.00
CA MET A 815 -0.64 11.34 40.70
C MET A 815 0.53 12.32 40.87
N ALA A 816 1.52 12.23 39.99
CA ALA A 816 2.67 13.12 39.95
C ALA A 816 2.94 13.53 38.50
N CYS A 817 3.29 14.80 38.28
CA CYS A 817 3.60 15.33 36.96
C CYS A 817 4.95 16.04 37.01
N ARG A 818 5.83 15.77 36.04
CA ARG A 818 7.09 16.50 35.84
C ARG A 818 7.26 16.68 34.34
N LEU A 819 6.67 17.76 33.81
CA LEU A 819 6.49 17.96 32.38
C LEU A 819 7.06 19.35 31.96
N PRO A 820 7.39 19.54 30.66
CA PRO A 820 7.85 20.81 30.13
C PRO A 820 6.90 21.98 30.42
N GLY A 821 7.43 23.21 30.43
CA GLY A 821 6.65 24.41 30.76
C GLY A 821 6.45 24.63 32.27
N GLY A 822 7.34 24.08 33.10
CA GLY A 822 7.35 24.27 34.56
C GLY A 822 6.40 23.36 35.36
N VAL A 823 5.69 22.43 34.71
CA VAL A 823 4.66 21.58 35.33
C VAL A 823 5.25 20.59 36.35
N ARG A 824 4.81 20.68 37.61
CA ARG A 824 5.28 19.86 38.74
C ARG A 824 4.15 19.13 39.49
N SER A 825 2.90 19.34 39.08
CA SER A 825 1.69 18.79 39.67
C SER A 825 0.59 18.60 38.61
N ALA A 826 -0.49 17.93 39.00
CA ALA A 826 -1.69 17.78 38.16
C ALA A 826 -2.35 19.13 37.86
N ASP A 827 -2.36 20.04 38.84
CA ASP A 827 -2.96 21.36 38.72
C ASP A 827 -2.16 22.25 37.76
N ASP A 828 -0.82 22.23 37.82
CA ASP A 828 0.03 22.96 36.85
C ASP A 828 -0.23 22.50 35.41
N LEU A 829 -0.42 21.19 35.19
CA LEU A 829 -0.75 20.61 33.89
C LEU A 829 -2.13 21.10 33.42
N TRP A 830 -3.12 21.09 34.31
CA TRP A 830 -4.45 21.58 34.01
C TRP A 830 -4.47 23.08 33.69
N GLU A 831 -3.70 23.89 34.41
CA GLU A 831 -3.53 25.32 34.13
C GLU A 831 -2.84 25.57 32.78
N LEU A 832 -1.74 24.85 32.48
CA LEU A 832 -1.04 24.97 31.20
C LEU A 832 -1.97 24.67 30.01
N VAL A 833 -2.78 23.61 30.12
CA VAL A 833 -3.78 23.23 29.10
C VAL A 833 -4.94 24.23 29.05
N ARG A 834 -5.47 24.67 30.20
CA ARG A 834 -6.55 25.68 30.31
C ARG A 834 -6.17 27.01 29.67
N GLU A 835 -4.90 27.39 29.77
CA GLU A 835 -4.36 28.67 29.27
C GLU A 835 -3.81 28.58 27.85
N GLY A 836 -3.71 27.38 27.28
CA GLY A 836 -3.12 27.17 25.96
C GLY A 836 -1.65 27.58 25.89
N ARG A 837 -0.91 27.49 27.01
CA ARG A 837 0.51 27.84 27.07
C ARG A 837 1.34 26.82 26.32
N ASP A 838 2.11 27.27 25.33
CA ASP A 838 3.07 26.42 24.64
C ASP A 838 4.26 26.10 25.58
N ALA A 839 4.63 24.83 25.63
CA ALA A 839 5.74 24.31 26.43
C ALA A 839 7.00 24.04 25.58
N VAL A 840 6.93 24.27 24.27
CA VAL A 840 8.08 24.19 23.36
C VAL A 840 8.97 25.42 23.56
N THR A 841 10.22 25.17 23.95
CA THR A 841 11.24 26.20 24.19
C THR A 841 12.49 25.93 23.35
N ARG A 842 13.41 26.90 23.26
CA ARG A 842 14.72 26.65 22.65
C ARG A 842 15.53 25.67 23.48
N PHE A 843 16.38 24.88 22.81
CA PHE A 843 17.28 23.96 23.49
C PHE A 843 18.09 24.70 24.58
N PRO A 844 18.11 24.19 25.84
CA PRO A 844 18.75 24.85 26.95
C PRO A 844 20.27 24.82 26.82
N SER A 845 20.91 25.99 26.99
CA SER A 845 22.36 26.15 26.88
C SER A 845 23.14 25.71 28.14
N ASP A 846 22.45 25.24 29.19
CA ASP A 846 23.07 24.81 30.45
C ASP A 846 23.47 23.32 30.46
N ARG A 847 23.05 22.53 29.45
CA ARG A 847 23.29 21.08 29.35
C ARG A 847 24.69 20.71 28.84
N GLY A 848 25.55 21.68 28.55
CA GLY A 848 26.90 21.45 28.01
C GLY A 848 26.95 20.98 26.56
N TRP A 849 25.85 21.10 25.81
CA TRP A 849 25.77 20.75 24.40
C TRP A 849 26.29 21.89 23.51
N ASP A 850 27.14 21.59 22.52
CA ASP A 850 27.42 22.54 21.43
C ASP A 850 26.26 22.56 20.43
N LEU A 851 25.29 23.43 20.72
CA LEU A 851 24.10 23.64 19.89
C LEU A 851 24.41 24.29 18.52
N ALA A 852 25.64 24.72 18.27
CA ALA A 852 26.06 25.29 16.99
C ALA A 852 26.69 24.22 16.07
N GLU A 853 27.50 23.31 16.60
CA GLU A 853 28.02 22.15 15.86
C GLU A 853 26.93 21.10 15.62
N LEU A 854 26.10 20.82 16.63
CA LEU A 854 25.02 19.83 16.54
C LEU A 854 23.82 20.28 15.70
N TYR A 855 23.72 21.56 15.33
CA TYR A 855 22.63 22.06 14.47
C TYR A 855 22.97 22.02 12.97
N SER A 856 22.05 21.51 12.17
CA SER A 856 22.11 21.54 10.70
C SER A 856 20.78 21.96 10.08
N ALA A 857 20.80 22.93 9.17
CA ALA A 857 19.63 23.23 8.33
C ALA A 857 19.39 22.17 7.23
N ASP A 858 20.33 21.24 7.03
CA ASP A 858 20.17 20.05 6.20
C ASP A 858 19.78 18.84 7.08
N PRO A 859 18.54 18.33 7.00
CA PRO A 859 18.09 17.19 7.79
C PRO A 859 18.72 15.85 7.37
N ALA A 860 19.45 15.81 6.23
CA ALA A 860 20.17 14.63 5.79
C ALA A 860 21.62 14.54 6.32
N ARG A 861 22.08 15.51 7.13
CA ARG A 861 23.45 15.51 7.69
C ARG A 861 23.52 14.61 8.94
N PRO A 862 24.28 13.49 8.91
CA PRO A 862 24.37 12.58 10.06
C PRO A 862 24.98 13.26 11.29
N GLY A 863 24.53 12.85 12.48
CA GLY A 863 25.04 13.37 13.76
C GLY A 863 24.56 14.78 14.13
N THR A 864 23.62 15.37 13.40
CA THR A 864 23.09 16.72 13.67
C THR A 864 21.57 16.76 13.70
N PHE A 865 20.99 17.69 14.44
CA PHE A 865 19.55 17.96 14.50
C PHE A 865 19.18 19.21 13.67
N TYR A 866 17.97 19.23 13.11
CA TYR A 866 17.45 20.36 12.31
C TYR A 866 16.35 21.16 13.03
N GLN A 867 15.89 20.69 14.19
CA GLN A 867 14.91 21.37 15.04
C GLN A 867 15.65 22.17 16.12
N ARG A 868 15.27 23.43 16.36
CA ARG A 868 15.93 24.31 17.34
C ARG A 868 15.18 24.46 18.67
N GLU A 869 13.96 23.96 18.69
CA GLU A 869 12.95 24.20 19.71
C GLU A 869 12.24 22.87 20.00
N ALA A 870 12.06 22.54 21.28
CA ALA A 870 11.49 21.29 21.78
C ALA A 870 10.88 21.50 23.18
N ALA A 871 9.94 20.63 23.58
CA ALA A 871 9.40 20.64 24.93
C ALA A 871 10.34 19.85 25.87
N LEU A 872 11.07 20.54 26.74
CA LEU A 872 12.13 19.97 27.59
C LEU A 872 11.92 20.29 29.08
N LEU A 873 12.54 19.51 29.96
CA LEU A 873 12.54 19.78 31.41
C LEU A 873 13.65 20.76 31.78
N ASP A 874 13.28 21.84 32.48
CA ASP A 874 14.20 22.91 32.91
C ASP A 874 15.26 22.40 33.89
N ASP A 875 14.91 21.43 34.73
CA ASP A 875 15.76 20.86 35.77
C ASP A 875 15.86 19.33 35.60
N VAL A 876 16.64 18.86 34.62
CA VAL A 876 16.87 17.41 34.46
C VAL A 876 17.77 16.85 35.56
N ALA A 877 18.58 17.69 36.22
CA ALA A 877 19.50 17.30 37.28
C ALA A 877 18.78 16.96 38.61
N GLY A 878 17.69 17.64 38.94
CA GLY A 878 16.80 17.31 40.05
C GLY A 878 15.89 16.08 39.81
N PHE A 879 16.25 15.19 38.88
CA PHE A 879 15.68 13.85 38.81
C PHE A 879 16.44 12.93 39.76
N ASP A 880 15.91 12.74 40.96
CA ASP A 880 16.43 11.76 41.92
C ASP A 880 16.10 10.34 41.46
N ALA A 881 16.99 9.73 40.68
CA ALA A 881 16.85 8.36 40.23
C ALA A 881 16.75 7.36 41.39
N ALA A 882 17.44 7.60 42.51
CA ALA A 882 17.45 6.71 43.67
C ALA A 882 16.12 6.73 44.46
N PHE A 883 15.27 7.74 44.26
CA PHE A 883 13.88 7.71 44.73
C PHE A 883 12.97 6.80 43.89
N PHE A 884 13.32 6.55 42.63
CA PHE A 884 12.50 5.77 41.68
C PHE A 884 13.00 4.33 41.42
N GLY A 885 14.25 4.00 41.78
CA GLY A 885 14.82 2.65 41.71
C GLY A 885 16.30 2.64 41.34
#